data_AF-A0AAW0T1C8-F1
#
_entry.id   AF-A0AAW0T1C8-F1
#
_cell.length_a   1.000
_cell.length_b   1.000
_cell.length_c   1.000
_cell.angle_alpha   90.00
_cell.angle_beta   90.00
_cell.angle_gamma   90.00
#
_symmetry.space_group_name_H-M   'P 1'
#
loop_
_entity.id
_entity.type
_entity.pdbx_description
1 polymer ?
#
loop_
_entity_poly.entity_id
_entity_poly.type
_entity_poly.pdbx_seq_one_letter_code
_entity_poly.pdbx_strand_id
1 'polypeptide(L)'
;MKALAAGQMSTTKQGGERQLVEFEKCRLSGEIGLSFSHLSLALLLSPHLKQQYYSTYLEIFEKWSQKVEDSHGLSQVMTLYEVALNHYPESPDLHYLLAATLYRHGSVHEAWNHACLAEAKCPRDPCAQDIQGRLANCLVDRWHLPMLNDAGRNAAFRMAITEAVREGYNTVLDIGSGTGLLSIYALWAGAKEVYACEEDTFMSEICSSVLQMNRNATAIQILNKHSKDILIPSDIPQKVSLVVSETVDAGLFGEHILSTLQHAWQHLLLPPQKSENDKTTAGVIQTQLSPCDTSQASGEQLCKYWQRDDSSRQEDDSTDSVTNLDHINAAKGKITSQEYGRVIPARAEVYVALISCSYVAKQTKYLNSDIECLKNKYVNVRLEEPYMSEKLSCVPGGFKLLSEWIQVTTVDFNSLNDITNHLTGEVSKIINFKCIEDGTVDAIVLAFNLYLDEKNCIRTFPDSVIQTVWENAVYPVVYPLSIASEDTVTLDFQCCGVIRLAVQNPTFSCSSGYDSVNLSTNALRFLNSRSFVDEFLSAAHQVFFKVQQCKNKNKSSNNHPLIICDTLPFPVAGLCLQSLQPDSQLYVEDEAIQKVLQELGIAVKLYEEIQEETLDVLFIWPLTEEGTLIDGIMEKAQSYSLLMAKDSIVFPQELELVMDIFNSPVLEACTHISDDNTCGVAVARVFNMVQKTPPDAL
;
A
#
# COMPACT_ATOMS: atom_id res chain seq x y z
N MET A 1 9.13 23.13 -37.61
CA MET A 1 8.93 24.40 -36.86
C MET A 1 9.99 25.49 -37.13
N LYS A 2 11.32 25.21 -37.15
CA LYS A 2 12.35 26.26 -37.40
C LYS A 2 12.29 26.98 -38.77
N ALA A 3 11.55 26.47 -39.74
CA ALA A 3 11.39 27.11 -41.06
C ALA A 3 10.33 28.23 -41.12
N LEU A 4 9.50 28.40 -40.07
CA LEU A 4 8.37 29.35 -40.07
C LEU A 4 8.75 30.80 -39.69
N ALA A 5 10.02 31.07 -39.36
CA ALA A 5 10.48 32.41 -38.94
C ALA A 5 10.83 33.37 -40.10
N ALA A 6 10.78 32.92 -41.37
CA ALA A 6 11.08 33.76 -42.53
C ALA A 6 9.77 34.14 -43.26
N GLY A 7 9.28 35.34 -42.98
CA GLY A 7 7.94 35.78 -43.36
C GLY A 7 7.65 35.88 -44.86
N GLN A 8 6.40 35.57 -45.22
CA GLN A 8 5.63 36.20 -46.30
C GLN A 8 4.12 35.92 -46.08
N MET A 9 3.38 36.95 -45.68
CA MET A 9 1.92 36.94 -45.50
C MET A 9 1.20 37.13 -46.84
N SER A 10 0.90 36.03 -47.55
CA SER A 10 -0.22 35.98 -48.52
C SER A 10 -0.75 34.55 -48.84
N THR A 11 -0.30 33.50 -48.15
CA THR A 11 -0.53 32.09 -48.57
C THR A 11 -1.04 31.14 -47.48
N THR A 12 -1.62 31.63 -46.38
CA THR A 12 -2.10 30.74 -45.29
C THR A 12 -3.23 29.80 -45.73
N LYS A 13 -4.22 30.29 -46.48
CA LYS A 13 -5.38 29.47 -46.91
C LYS A 13 -5.04 28.44 -48.00
N GLN A 14 -4.34 28.87 -49.07
CA GLN A 14 -3.87 27.96 -50.12
C GLN A 14 -2.82 26.95 -49.61
N GLY A 15 -2.02 27.35 -48.63
CA GLY A 15 -1.07 26.47 -47.95
C GLY A 15 -1.79 25.35 -47.19
N GLY A 16 -2.80 25.69 -46.39
CA GLY A 16 -3.61 24.71 -45.66
C GLY A 16 -4.35 23.72 -46.59
N GLU A 17 -4.98 24.21 -47.65
CA GLU A 17 -5.68 23.36 -48.64
C GLU A 17 -4.74 22.37 -49.32
N ARG A 18 -3.51 22.79 -49.67
CA ARG A 18 -2.49 21.89 -50.22
C ARG A 18 -2.07 20.79 -49.22
N GLN A 19 -1.91 21.14 -47.94
CA GLN A 19 -1.56 20.16 -46.92
C GLN A 19 -2.68 19.14 -46.69
N LEU A 20 -3.95 19.54 -46.81
CA LEU A 20 -5.08 18.61 -46.73
C LEU A 20 -5.11 17.59 -47.88
N VAL A 21 -4.73 18.01 -49.09
CA VAL A 21 -4.60 17.10 -50.24
C VAL A 21 -3.51 16.06 -50.01
N GLU A 22 -2.35 16.47 -49.48
CA GLU A 22 -1.28 15.53 -49.15
C GLU A 22 -1.63 14.63 -47.97
N PHE A 23 -2.33 15.17 -46.97
CA PHE A 23 -2.89 14.41 -45.86
C PHE A 23 -3.77 13.24 -46.34
N GLU A 24 -4.73 13.48 -47.24
CA GLU A 24 -5.62 12.44 -47.76
C GLU A 24 -4.86 11.38 -48.58
N LYS A 25 -3.84 11.78 -49.35
CA LYS A 25 -2.98 10.83 -50.07
C LYS A 25 -2.24 9.91 -49.10
N CYS A 26 -1.58 10.47 -48.08
CA CYS A 26 -0.87 9.69 -47.07
C CYS A 26 -1.81 8.82 -46.24
N ARG A 27 -3.04 9.28 -45.98
CA ARG A 27 -4.06 8.49 -45.29
C ARG A 27 -4.47 7.26 -46.09
N LEU A 28 -4.70 7.42 -47.40
CA LEU A 28 -5.06 6.32 -48.30
C LEU A 28 -3.90 5.33 -48.55
N SER A 29 -2.64 5.78 -48.45
CA SER A 29 -1.46 4.92 -48.56
C SER A 29 -1.08 4.20 -47.27
N GLY A 30 -1.73 4.51 -46.14
CA GLY A 30 -1.42 3.92 -44.83
C GLY A 30 -0.19 4.53 -44.14
N GLU A 31 0.32 5.67 -44.63
CA GLU A 31 1.47 6.37 -44.05
C GLU A 31 1.05 7.28 -42.88
N ILE A 32 0.72 6.65 -41.74
CA ILE A 32 0.09 7.32 -40.59
C ILE A 32 0.89 8.52 -40.08
N GLY A 33 2.22 8.41 -39.92
CA GLY A 33 3.05 9.51 -39.40
C GLY A 33 3.15 10.73 -40.34
N LEU A 34 3.16 10.50 -41.65
CA LEU A 34 3.12 11.58 -42.65
C LEU A 34 1.71 12.20 -42.71
N SER A 35 0.67 11.38 -42.63
CA SER A 35 -0.71 11.84 -42.54
C SER A 35 -0.92 12.75 -41.33
N PHE A 36 -0.44 12.36 -40.14
CA PHE A 36 -0.46 13.17 -38.93
C PHE A 36 0.27 14.53 -39.10
N SER A 37 1.45 14.49 -39.72
CA SER A 37 2.28 15.69 -39.94
C SER A 37 1.61 16.69 -40.89
N HIS A 38 1.06 16.21 -42.01
CA HIS A 38 0.35 17.04 -42.98
C HIS A 38 -0.94 17.63 -42.39
N LEU A 39 -1.71 16.82 -41.64
CA LEU A 39 -2.92 17.31 -40.98
C LEU A 39 -2.60 18.35 -39.91
N SER A 40 -1.62 18.09 -39.05
CA SER A 40 -1.19 19.05 -38.00
C SER A 40 -0.76 20.40 -38.62
N LEU A 41 0.01 20.37 -39.71
CA LEU A 41 0.42 21.60 -40.41
C LEU A 41 -0.78 22.30 -41.09
N ALA A 42 -1.70 21.55 -41.70
CA ALA A 42 -2.92 22.11 -42.29
C ALA A 42 -3.75 22.87 -41.23
N LEU A 43 -3.91 22.28 -40.05
CA LEU A 43 -4.65 22.86 -38.92
C LEU A 43 -3.95 24.07 -38.30
N LEU A 44 -2.61 24.11 -38.36
CA LEU A 44 -1.84 25.30 -37.97
C LEU A 44 -2.08 26.48 -38.92
N LEU A 45 -2.09 26.20 -40.24
CA LEU A 45 -2.25 27.21 -41.28
C LEU A 45 -3.70 27.67 -41.44
N SER A 46 -4.67 26.79 -41.15
CA SER A 46 -6.11 27.01 -41.29
C SER A 46 -6.88 26.63 -40.01
N PRO A 47 -6.79 27.43 -38.92
CA PRO A 47 -7.40 27.09 -37.63
C PRO A 47 -8.92 26.89 -37.64
N HIS A 48 -9.64 27.51 -38.59
CA HIS A 48 -11.09 27.36 -38.76
C HIS A 48 -11.54 25.93 -39.11
N LEU A 49 -10.61 25.07 -39.54
CA LEU A 49 -10.90 23.67 -39.88
C LEU A 49 -10.73 22.71 -38.71
N LYS A 50 -10.21 23.17 -37.56
CA LYS A 50 -9.96 22.34 -36.37
C LYS A 50 -11.20 21.58 -35.91
N GLN A 51 -12.35 22.24 -35.82
CA GLN A 51 -13.58 21.58 -35.39
C GLN A 51 -14.05 20.50 -36.37
N GLN A 52 -13.88 20.73 -37.68
CA GLN A 52 -14.28 19.77 -38.72
C GLN A 52 -13.42 18.50 -38.70
N TYR A 53 -12.12 18.64 -38.43
CA TYR A 53 -11.15 17.54 -38.48
C TYR A 53 -10.81 16.95 -37.12
N TYR A 54 -11.49 17.34 -36.04
CA TYR A 54 -11.17 16.90 -34.68
C TYR A 54 -11.17 15.38 -34.54
N SER A 55 -12.27 14.71 -34.92
CA SER A 55 -12.38 13.24 -34.82
C SER A 55 -11.33 12.52 -35.66
N THR A 56 -11.09 13.00 -36.89
CA THR A 56 -10.05 12.44 -37.78
C THR A 56 -8.65 12.65 -37.21
N TYR A 57 -8.41 13.78 -36.56
CA TYR A 57 -7.14 14.08 -35.92
C TYR A 57 -6.88 13.14 -34.76
N LEU A 58 -7.86 12.92 -33.89
CA LEU A 58 -7.75 11.99 -32.76
C LEU A 58 -7.47 10.56 -33.20
N GLU A 59 -8.21 10.04 -34.18
CA GLU A 59 -8.03 8.66 -34.67
C GLU A 59 -6.60 8.41 -35.19
N ILE A 60 -6.04 9.40 -35.90
CA ILE A 60 -4.69 9.31 -36.45
C ILE A 60 -3.65 9.52 -35.34
N PHE A 61 -3.92 10.45 -34.44
CA PHE A 61 -3.05 10.72 -33.29
C PHE A 61 -2.89 9.47 -32.44
N GLU A 62 -3.98 8.80 -32.05
CA GLU A 62 -3.96 7.60 -31.20
C GLU A 62 -3.14 6.47 -31.82
N LYS A 63 -3.36 6.18 -33.11
CA LYS A 63 -2.59 5.16 -33.84
C LYS A 63 -1.12 5.52 -33.96
N TRP A 64 -0.82 6.80 -34.19
CA TRP A 64 0.56 7.26 -34.34
C TRP A 64 1.30 7.34 -33.01
N SER A 65 0.64 7.81 -31.95
CA SER A 65 1.21 7.91 -30.60
C SER A 65 1.59 6.54 -30.08
N GLN A 66 0.72 5.53 -30.24
CA GLN A 66 1.03 4.15 -29.85
C GLN A 66 2.27 3.64 -30.60
N LYS A 67 2.33 3.82 -31.92
CA LYS A 67 3.48 3.37 -32.73
C LYS A 67 4.78 4.07 -32.33
N VAL A 68 4.72 5.36 -31.99
CA VAL A 68 5.89 6.12 -31.51
C VAL A 68 6.30 5.66 -30.11
N GLU A 69 5.34 5.42 -29.22
CA GLU A 69 5.58 4.87 -27.88
C GLU A 69 6.33 3.52 -27.99
N ASP A 70 5.83 2.60 -28.82
CA ASP A 70 6.42 1.28 -29.02
C ASP A 70 7.82 1.34 -29.65
N SER A 71 8.07 2.29 -30.56
CA SER A 71 9.32 2.34 -31.35
C SER A 71 10.41 3.22 -30.72
N HIS A 72 10.02 4.24 -29.96
CA HIS A 72 10.91 5.33 -29.55
C HIS A 72 10.80 5.69 -28.06
N GLY A 73 9.80 5.17 -27.34
CA GLY A 73 9.63 5.37 -25.89
C GLY A 73 8.97 6.70 -25.49
N LEU A 74 8.89 6.92 -24.18
CA LEU A 74 8.10 7.99 -23.56
C LEU A 74 8.47 9.41 -24.04
N SER A 75 9.75 9.73 -24.16
CA SER A 75 10.18 11.11 -24.47
C SER A 75 9.65 11.61 -25.82
N GLN A 76 9.62 10.74 -26.83
CA GLN A 76 9.18 11.08 -28.19
C GLN A 76 7.66 11.17 -28.26
N VAL A 77 6.93 10.30 -27.56
CA VAL A 77 5.46 10.38 -27.52
C VAL A 77 5.00 11.61 -26.74
N MET A 78 5.71 12.02 -25.68
CA MET A 78 5.40 13.27 -24.96
C MET A 78 5.52 14.51 -25.86
N THR A 79 6.55 14.56 -26.72
CA THR A 79 6.67 15.64 -27.73
C THR A 79 5.47 15.65 -28.69
N LEU A 80 4.91 14.47 -29.00
CA LEU A 80 3.73 14.35 -29.85
C LEU A 80 2.47 14.90 -29.14
N TYR A 81 2.29 14.57 -27.86
CA TYR A 81 1.21 15.11 -27.02
C TYR A 81 1.31 16.64 -26.88
N GLU A 82 2.51 17.19 -26.70
CA GLU A 82 2.70 18.66 -26.69
C GLU A 82 2.22 19.31 -27.98
N VAL A 83 2.53 18.72 -29.14
CA VAL A 83 2.04 19.23 -30.43
C VAL A 83 0.52 19.14 -30.49
N ALA A 84 -0.07 18.01 -30.11
CA ALA A 84 -1.52 17.81 -30.14
C ALA A 84 -2.27 18.75 -29.19
N LEU A 85 -1.81 18.94 -27.96
CA LEU A 85 -2.39 19.85 -26.98
C LEU A 85 -2.20 21.32 -27.38
N ASN A 86 -1.13 21.68 -28.09
CA ASN A 86 -1.03 23.01 -28.70
C ASN A 86 -2.10 23.24 -29.79
N HIS A 87 -2.52 22.19 -30.49
CA HIS A 87 -3.61 22.28 -31.46
C HIS A 87 -4.99 22.28 -30.80
N TYR A 88 -5.20 21.43 -29.80
CA TYR A 88 -6.47 21.23 -29.10
C TYR A 88 -6.28 21.22 -27.57
N PRO A 89 -6.03 22.39 -26.94
CA PRO A 89 -5.74 22.47 -25.51
C PRO A 89 -6.94 22.14 -24.62
N GLU A 90 -8.14 22.18 -25.18
CA GLU A 90 -9.40 21.95 -24.47
C GLU A 90 -9.97 20.55 -24.76
N SER A 91 -9.17 19.67 -25.37
CA SER A 91 -9.58 18.31 -25.75
C SER A 91 -9.60 17.39 -24.54
N PRO A 92 -10.78 16.90 -24.10
CA PRO A 92 -10.85 15.89 -23.05
C PRO A 92 -10.16 14.58 -23.48
N ASP A 93 -10.32 14.18 -24.74
CA ASP A 93 -9.76 12.94 -25.29
C ASP A 93 -8.22 12.94 -25.25
N LEU A 94 -7.57 14.05 -25.63
CA LEU A 94 -6.11 14.16 -25.58
C LEU A 94 -5.58 14.16 -24.15
N HIS A 95 -6.29 14.79 -23.22
CA HIS A 95 -5.94 14.76 -21.80
C HIS A 95 -6.10 13.35 -21.21
N TYR A 96 -7.16 12.63 -21.57
CA TYR A 96 -7.36 11.23 -21.21
C TYR A 96 -6.24 10.34 -21.76
N LEU A 97 -5.94 10.41 -23.06
CA LEU A 97 -4.89 9.61 -23.69
C LEU A 97 -3.53 9.88 -23.05
N LEU A 98 -3.21 11.15 -22.78
CA LEU A 98 -1.97 11.53 -22.11
C LEU A 98 -1.91 10.99 -20.68
N ALA A 99 -2.99 11.08 -19.92
CA ALA A 99 -3.08 10.48 -18.59
C ALA A 99 -2.84 8.97 -18.66
N ALA A 100 -3.43 8.27 -19.63
CA ALA A 100 -3.26 6.83 -19.80
C ALA A 100 -1.82 6.46 -20.14
N THR A 101 -1.18 7.21 -21.03
CA THR A 101 0.24 7.03 -21.35
C THR A 101 1.11 7.29 -20.10
N LEU A 102 0.95 8.41 -19.42
CA LEU A 102 1.74 8.73 -18.22
C LEU A 102 1.58 7.69 -17.12
N TYR A 103 0.35 7.18 -16.92
CA TYR A 103 0.07 6.12 -15.97
C TYR A 103 0.83 4.82 -16.30
N ARG A 104 0.79 4.37 -17.57
CA ARG A 104 1.54 3.18 -18.01
C ARG A 104 3.05 3.29 -17.77
N HIS A 105 3.59 4.50 -17.77
CA HIS A 105 5.02 4.76 -17.52
C HIS A 105 5.34 5.12 -16.07
N GLY A 106 4.38 5.01 -15.14
CA GLY A 106 4.58 5.24 -13.71
C GLY A 106 4.55 6.71 -13.27
N SER A 107 4.26 7.66 -14.16
CA SER A 107 4.12 9.09 -13.83
C SER A 107 2.73 9.41 -13.27
N VAL A 108 2.39 8.81 -12.13
CA VAL A 108 1.02 8.80 -11.57
C VAL A 108 0.49 10.21 -11.26
N HIS A 109 1.28 11.09 -10.63
CA HIS A 109 0.83 12.45 -10.30
C HIS A 109 0.55 13.31 -11.54
N GLU A 110 1.41 13.25 -12.56
CA GLU A 110 1.20 13.98 -13.82
C GLU A 110 -0.02 13.42 -14.56
N ALA A 111 -0.20 12.10 -14.56
CA ALA A 111 -1.36 11.44 -15.12
C ALA A 111 -2.66 11.94 -14.45
N TRP A 112 -2.66 12.08 -13.12
CA TRP A 112 -3.81 12.59 -12.37
C TRP A 112 -4.21 14.01 -12.77
N ASN A 113 -3.22 14.91 -12.90
CA ASN A 113 -3.48 16.29 -13.35
C ASN A 113 -4.19 16.31 -14.71
N HIS A 114 -3.75 15.47 -15.65
CA HIS A 114 -4.39 15.36 -16.96
C HIS A 114 -5.76 14.67 -16.90
N ALA A 115 -5.94 13.67 -16.04
CA ALA A 115 -7.24 13.04 -15.81
C ALA A 115 -8.26 14.04 -15.25
N CYS A 116 -7.86 14.88 -14.29
CA CYS A 116 -8.68 16.00 -13.78
C CYS A 116 -9.02 17.03 -14.86
N LEU A 117 -8.07 17.37 -15.73
CA LEU A 117 -8.37 18.25 -16.86
C LEU A 117 -9.39 17.61 -17.80
N ALA A 118 -9.27 16.31 -18.12
CA ALA A 118 -10.22 15.60 -18.97
C ALA A 118 -11.66 15.65 -18.40
N GLU A 119 -11.85 15.28 -17.12
CA GLU A 119 -13.16 15.33 -16.45
C GLU A 119 -13.71 16.77 -16.33
N ALA A 120 -12.84 17.76 -16.09
CA ALA A 120 -13.27 19.16 -16.04
C ALA A 120 -13.79 19.68 -17.40
N LYS A 121 -13.24 19.19 -18.52
CA LYS A 121 -13.68 19.55 -19.87
C LYS A 121 -14.90 18.73 -20.32
N CYS A 122 -15.00 17.47 -19.90
CA CYS A 122 -16.14 16.60 -20.20
C CYS A 122 -16.62 15.89 -18.93
N PRO A 123 -17.46 16.54 -18.10
CA PRO A 123 -17.95 15.94 -16.87
C PRO A 123 -18.77 14.69 -17.17
N ARG A 124 -18.53 13.60 -16.43
CA ARG A 124 -19.19 12.29 -16.59
C ARG A 124 -18.79 11.51 -17.84
N ASP A 125 -17.60 11.75 -18.38
CA ASP A 125 -17.03 10.86 -19.40
C ASP A 125 -16.58 9.53 -18.74
N PRO A 126 -17.10 8.36 -19.18
CA PRO A 126 -16.73 7.08 -18.56
C PRO A 126 -15.23 6.79 -18.59
N CYS A 127 -14.54 7.18 -19.68
CA CYS A 127 -13.11 6.96 -19.83
C CYS A 127 -12.30 7.83 -18.85
N ALA A 128 -12.63 9.11 -18.73
CA ALA A 128 -12.02 10.01 -17.74
C ALA A 128 -12.26 9.54 -16.29
N GLN A 129 -13.46 9.02 -15.98
CA GLN A 129 -13.77 8.51 -14.65
C GLN A 129 -13.03 7.20 -14.32
N ASP A 130 -12.93 6.28 -15.28
CA ASP A 130 -12.18 5.02 -15.10
C ASP A 130 -10.70 5.30 -14.81
N ILE A 131 -10.05 6.16 -15.58
CA ILE A 131 -8.63 6.47 -15.35
C ILE A 131 -8.40 7.22 -14.03
N GLN A 132 -9.31 8.13 -13.64
CA GLN A 132 -9.25 8.78 -12.32
C GLN A 132 -9.36 7.75 -11.20
N GLY A 133 -10.30 6.80 -11.28
CA GLY A 133 -10.45 5.75 -10.28
C GLY A 133 -9.17 4.91 -10.14
N ARG A 134 -8.55 4.52 -11.26
CA ARG A 134 -7.28 3.77 -11.25
C ARG A 134 -6.13 4.58 -10.65
N LEU A 135 -6.00 5.84 -11.01
CA LEU A 135 -4.95 6.73 -10.50
C LEU A 135 -5.14 7.04 -9.01
N ALA A 136 -6.37 7.26 -8.57
CA ALA A 136 -6.70 7.46 -7.16
C ALA A 136 -6.32 6.24 -6.30
N ASN A 137 -6.52 5.02 -6.82
CA ASN A 137 -6.08 3.79 -6.17
C ASN A 137 -4.56 3.68 -6.03
N CYS A 138 -3.80 4.45 -6.82
CA CYS A 138 -2.34 4.51 -6.74
C CYS A 138 -1.82 5.68 -5.90
N LEU A 139 -2.58 6.79 -5.82
CA LEU A 139 -2.17 8.01 -5.13
C LEU A 139 -2.64 8.07 -3.67
N VAL A 140 -3.74 7.41 -3.35
CA VAL A 140 -4.21 7.27 -1.98
C VAL A 140 -3.92 5.85 -1.55
N ASP A 141 -3.07 5.72 -0.55
CA ASP A 141 -2.89 4.42 0.04
C ASP A 141 -4.19 3.89 0.65
N ARG A 142 -4.46 2.61 0.42
CA ARG A 142 -5.73 1.97 0.78
C ARG A 142 -6.04 2.01 2.28
N TRP A 143 -5.05 2.21 3.15
CA TRP A 143 -5.22 2.26 4.61
C TRP A 143 -5.97 3.51 5.11
N HIS A 144 -6.07 4.58 4.31
CA HIS A 144 -6.86 5.76 4.68
C HIS A 144 -8.37 5.44 4.85
N LEU A 145 -8.93 4.54 4.03
CA LEU A 145 -10.34 4.15 4.07
C LEU A 145 -10.71 3.46 5.40
N PRO A 146 -10.07 2.34 5.79
CA PRO A 146 -10.36 1.71 7.06
C PRO A 146 -10.05 2.66 8.22
N MET A 147 -8.97 3.45 8.16
CA MET A 147 -8.63 4.41 9.22
C MET A 147 -9.69 5.49 9.43
N LEU A 148 -10.26 6.05 8.37
CA LEU A 148 -11.37 7.00 8.46
C LEU A 148 -12.66 6.33 8.94
N ASN A 149 -12.84 5.03 8.69
CA ASN A 149 -13.95 4.24 9.22
C ASN A 149 -13.73 3.69 10.64
N ASP A 150 -12.54 3.86 11.24
CA ASP A 150 -12.26 3.48 12.62
C ASP A 150 -12.89 4.50 13.59
N ALA A 151 -14.19 4.34 13.82
CA ALA A 151 -14.96 5.22 14.69
C ALA A 151 -14.39 5.27 16.13
N GLY A 152 -13.82 4.17 16.62
CA GLY A 152 -13.21 4.07 17.94
C GLY A 152 -11.95 4.94 18.06
N ARG A 153 -11.01 4.80 17.10
CA ARG A 153 -9.82 5.65 16.97
C ARG A 153 -10.22 7.12 16.85
N ASN A 154 -11.13 7.42 15.93
CA ASN A 154 -11.56 8.79 15.63
C ASN A 154 -12.17 9.48 16.85
N ALA A 155 -13.03 8.77 17.60
CA ALA A 155 -13.61 9.28 18.83
C ALA A 155 -12.54 9.53 19.91
N ALA A 156 -11.58 8.62 20.09
CA ALA A 156 -10.52 8.77 21.08
C ALA A 156 -9.65 10.02 20.79
N PHE A 157 -9.23 10.22 19.53
CA PHE A 157 -8.50 11.42 19.13
C PHE A 157 -9.33 12.69 19.33
N ARG A 158 -10.59 12.70 18.89
CA ARG A 158 -11.48 13.84 19.11
C ARG A 158 -11.59 14.21 20.58
N MET A 159 -11.75 13.22 21.46
CA MET A 159 -11.85 13.43 22.91
C MET A 159 -10.57 14.03 23.48
N ALA A 160 -9.41 13.45 23.16
CA ALA A 160 -8.12 13.92 23.67
C ALA A 160 -7.77 15.34 23.20
N ILE A 161 -7.98 15.62 21.90
CA ILE A 161 -7.76 16.95 21.32
C ILE A 161 -8.71 17.97 21.96
N THR A 162 -9.98 17.60 22.14
CA THR A 162 -10.97 18.50 22.76
C THR A 162 -10.58 18.86 24.19
N GLU A 163 -10.10 17.89 24.96
CA GLU A 163 -9.67 18.13 26.34
C GLU A 163 -8.43 19.04 26.39
N ALA A 164 -7.42 18.79 25.56
CA ALA A 164 -6.24 19.66 25.49
C ALA A 164 -6.62 21.10 25.11
N VAL A 165 -7.50 21.30 24.13
CA VAL A 165 -7.95 22.66 23.76
C VAL A 165 -8.69 23.35 24.93
N ARG A 166 -9.51 22.60 25.69
CA ARG A 166 -10.18 23.12 26.91
C ARG A 166 -9.21 23.50 28.01
N GLU A 167 -8.12 22.76 28.16
CA GLU A 167 -7.02 23.06 29.09
C GLU A 167 -6.23 24.32 28.68
N GLY A 168 -6.47 24.88 27.50
CA GLY A 168 -5.88 26.15 27.06
C GLY A 168 -4.80 26.03 25.99
N TYR A 169 -4.55 24.83 25.47
CA TYR A 169 -3.68 24.60 24.33
C TYR A 169 -4.40 24.99 23.03
N ASN A 170 -4.29 26.26 22.62
CA ASN A 170 -5.16 26.87 21.61
C ASN A 170 -4.46 27.25 20.29
N THR A 171 -3.15 27.00 20.16
CA THR A 171 -2.43 27.01 18.88
C THR A 171 -1.96 25.58 18.59
N VAL A 172 -2.41 25.03 17.47
CA VAL A 172 -2.31 23.58 17.16
C VAL A 172 -1.61 23.38 15.82
N LEU A 173 -0.64 22.46 15.79
CA LEU A 173 -0.04 21.93 14.56
C LEU A 173 -0.35 20.44 14.45
N ASP A 174 -1.04 20.06 13.38
CA ASP A 174 -1.36 18.69 13.01
C ASP A 174 -0.32 18.20 11.98
N ILE A 175 0.55 17.27 12.36
CA ILE A 175 1.66 16.78 11.53
C ILE A 175 1.31 15.42 10.93
N GLY A 176 1.34 15.33 9.60
CA GLY A 176 0.80 14.20 8.86
C GLY A 176 -0.73 14.30 8.81
N SER A 177 -1.24 15.47 8.41
CA SER A 177 -2.65 15.81 8.60
C SER A 177 -3.59 14.96 7.72
N GLY A 178 -3.09 14.35 6.64
CA GLY A 178 -3.89 13.54 5.73
C GLY A 178 -5.10 14.33 5.22
N THR A 179 -6.31 13.92 5.59
CA THR A 179 -7.55 14.62 5.22
C THR A 179 -7.85 15.88 6.03
N GLY A 180 -7.01 16.23 7.02
CA GLY A 180 -7.24 17.31 7.97
C GLY A 180 -8.26 16.98 9.07
N LEU A 181 -8.56 15.69 9.28
CA LEU A 181 -9.58 15.25 10.25
C LEU A 181 -9.28 15.75 11.68
N LEU A 182 -8.04 15.57 12.13
CA LEU A 182 -7.61 15.96 13.49
C LEU A 182 -7.56 17.48 13.65
N SER A 183 -7.12 18.20 12.60
CA SER A 183 -7.22 19.66 12.50
C SER A 183 -8.65 20.19 12.67
N ILE A 184 -9.64 19.54 12.04
CA ILE A 184 -11.05 19.91 12.20
C ILE A 184 -11.53 19.67 13.65
N TYR A 185 -11.12 18.57 14.29
CA TYR A 185 -11.43 18.35 15.71
C TYR A 185 -10.87 19.47 16.61
N ALA A 186 -9.64 19.90 16.36
CA ALA A 186 -9.03 21.01 17.10
C ALA A 186 -9.81 22.33 16.91
N LEU A 187 -10.18 22.64 15.66
CA LEU A 187 -10.99 23.83 15.36
C LEU A 187 -12.36 23.78 16.06
N TRP A 188 -13.07 22.65 15.96
CA TRP A 188 -14.38 22.47 16.59
C TRP A 188 -14.32 22.50 18.12
N ALA A 189 -13.20 22.08 18.71
CA ALA A 189 -12.95 22.21 20.14
C ALA A 189 -12.71 23.67 20.58
N GLY A 190 -12.48 24.59 19.64
CA GLY A 190 -12.28 26.02 19.90
C GLY A 190 -10.83 26.48 19.90
N ALA A 191 -9.92 25.73 19.25
CA ALA A 191 -8.56 26.21 18.99
C ALA A 191 -8.61 27.54 18.20
N LYS A 192 -7.69 28.44 18.51
CA LYS A 192 -7.62 29.79 17.91
C LYS A 192 -6.89 29.77 16.56
N GLU A 193 -5.80 29.02 16.50
CA GLU A 193 -4.97 28.87 15.30
C GLU A 193 -4.69 27.38 15.11
N VAL A 194 -4.91 26.89 13.89
CA VAL A 194 -4.73 25.49 13.54
C VAL A 194 -3.98 25.43 12.22
N TYR A 195 -2.89 24.67 12.20
CA TYR A 195 -2.03 24.44 11.04
C TYR A 195 -2.06 22.96 10.71
N ALA A 196 -2.43 22.61 9.47
CA ALA A 196 -2.43 21.25 8.95
C ALA A 196 -1.19 21.05 8.07
N CYS A 197 -0.27 20.19 8.47
CA CYS A 197 0.96 19.90 7.75
C CYS A 197 0.84 18.56 7.02
N GLU A 198 0.93 18.59 5.70
CA GLU A 198 0.86 17.40 4.83
C GLU A 198 1.95 17.50 3.77
N GLU A 199 2.80 16.50 3.65
CA GLU A 199 3.90 16.55 2.68
C GLU A 199 3.45 16.13 1.28
N ASP A 200 2.55 15.15 1.18
CA ASP A 200 2.08 14.69 -0.10
C ASP A 200 1.16 15.74 -0.74
N THR A 201 1.46 16.08 -1.99
CA THR A 201 0.76 17.17 -2.68
C THR A 201 -0.71 16.79 -2.91
N PHE A 202 -0.96 15.53 -3.23
CA PHE A 202 -2.29 15.05 -3.53
C PHE A 202 -3.17 14.95 -2.27
N MET A 203 -2.63 14.42 -1.18
CA MET A 203 -3.29 14.41 0.13
C MET A 203 -3.53 15.82 0.66
N SER A 204 -2.62 16.78 0.41
CA SER A 204 -2.85 18.20 0.74
C SER A 204 -4.03 18.80 -0.05
N GLU A 205 -4.21 18.43 -1.33
CA GLU A 205 -5.38 18.84 -2.12
C GLU A 205 -6.68 18.19 -1.61
N ILE A 206 -6.62 16.93 -1.20
CA ILE A 206 -7.74 16.23 -0.53
C ILE A 206 -8.07 16.95 0.78
N CYS A 207 -7.08 17.28 1.60
CA CYS A 207 -7.23 18.06 2.84
C CYS A 207 -7.98 19.36 2.56
N SER A 208 -7.50 20.16 1.59
CA SER A 208 -8.16 21.41 1.17
C SER A 208 -9.61 21.21 0.77
N SER A 209 -9.92 20.16 0.01
CA SER A 209 -11.29 19.82 -0.39
C SER A 209 -12.16 19.45 0.81
N VAL A 210 -11.65 18.69 1.77
CA VAL A 210 -12.35 18.33 3.01
C VAL A 210 -12.59 19.57 3.87
N LEU A 211 -11.60 20.44 4.03
CA LEU A 211 -11.77 21.70 4.78
C LEU A 211 -12.85 22.60 4.16
N GLN A 212 -12.99 22.63 2.83
CA GLN A 212 -14.04 23.40 2.16
C GLN A 212 -15.45 22.85 2.39
N MET A 213 -15.59 21.54 2.63
CA MET A 213 -16.88 20.90 2.90
C MET A 213 -17.35 21.09 4.36
N ASN A 214 -16.44 21.51 5.25
CA ASN A 214 -16.73 21.60 6.68
C ASN A 214 -16.85 23.05 7.15
N ARG A 215 -17.85 23.30 8.01
CA ARG A 215 -18.17 24.66 8.47
C ARG A 215 -16.97 25.29 9.20
N ASN A 216 -16.59 26.49 8.75
CA ASN A 216 -15.48 27.30 9.27
C ASN A 216 -14.09 26.65 9.16
N ALA A 217 -13.97 25.47 8.56
CA ALA A 217 -12.71 24.73 8.49
C ALA A 217 -11.69 25.34 7.53
N THR A 218 -12.11 26.23 6.62
CA THR A 218 -11.21 27.04 5.78
C THR A 218 -10.35 28.05 6.57
N ALA A 219 -10.59 28.22 7.87
CA ALA A 219 -9.72 28.99 8.75
C ALA A 219 -8.43 28.22 9.15
N ILE A 220 -8.39 26.90 8.94
CA ILE A 220 -7.20 26.07 9.14
C ILE A 220 -6.22 26.38 8.00
N GLN A 221 -4.96 26.64 8.34
CA GLN A 221 -3.92 26.91 7.35
C GLN A 221 -3.22 25.60 6.95
N ILE A 222 -3.29 25.24 5.66
CA ILE A 222 -2.58 24.08 5.11
C ILE A 222 -1.13 24.47 4.81
N LEU A 223 -0.20 23.62 5.24
CA LEU A 223 1.23 23.68 4.97
C LEU A 223 1.59 22.45 4.15
N ASN A 224 1.65 22.57 2.83
CA ASN A 224 2.08 21.47 1.97
C ASN A 224 3.62 21.33 2.00
N LYS A 225 4.15 20.72 3.06
CA LYS A 225 5.57 20.57 3.36
C LYS A 225 5.80 19.35 4.25
N HIS A 226 7.02 18.81 4.22
CA HIS A 226 7.49 17.98 5.31
C HIS A 226 7.66 18.85 6.59
N SER A 227 7.29 18.32 7.76
CA SER A 227 7.29 19.08 9.03
C SER A 227 8.64 19.69 9.42
N LYS A 228 9.73 19.01 9.07
CA LYS A 228 11.13 19.49 9.23
C LYS A 228 11.47 20.73 8.41
N ASP A 229 10.67 21.07 7.41
CA ASP A 229 10.87 22.24 6.54
C ASP A 229 9.98 23.44 6.94
N ILE A 230 9.21 23.32 8.02
CA ILE A 230 8.41 24.42 8.57
C ILE A 230 9.35 25.43 9.23
N LEU A 231 9.25 26.69 8.79
CA LEU A 231 10.06 27.79 9.28
C LEU A 231 9.22 28.81 10.06
N ILE A 232 9.77 29.26 11.19
CA ILE A 232 9.23 30.37 11.99
C ILE A 232 10.07 31.62 11.74
N PRO A 233 9.49 32.78 11.37
CA PRO A 233 8.07 33.09 11.33
C PRO A 233 7.38 32.95 9.95
N SER A 234 8.08 32.43 8.92
CA SER A 234 7.59 32.54 7.53
C SER A 234 6.39 31.66 7.21
N ASP A 235 6.34 30.44 7.75
CA ASP A 235 5.23 29.51 7.49
C ASP A 235 4.19 29.57 8.62
N ILE A 236 4.67 29.62 9.87
CA ILE A 236 3.84 29.85 11.07
C ILE A 236 4.43 31.01 11.88
N PRO A 237 3.60 31.87 12.50
CA PRO A 237 4.06 33.11 13.11
C PRO A 237 4.89 32.90 14.38
N GLN A 238 4.61 31.82 15.12
CA GLN A 238 5.25 31.51 16.39
C GLN A 238 5.12 30.01 16.70
N LYS A 239 5.84 29.56 17.74
CA LYS A 239 5.75 28.19 18.25
C LYS A 239 4.33 27.88 18.74
N VAL A 240 3.86 26.67 18.49
CA VAL A 240 2.52 26.20 18.87
C VAL A 240 2.49 25.60 20.28
N SER A 241 1.32 25.59 20.89
CA SER A 241 1.08 25.00 22.21
C SER A 241 0.78 23.50 22.14
N LEU A 242 0.23 23.01 21.03
CA LEU A 242 -0.13 21.61 20.84
C LEU A 242 0.40 21.12 19.49
N VAL A 243 1.05 19.96 19.51
CA VAL A 243 1.27 19.15 18.32
C VAL A 243 0.39 17.92 18.42
N VAL A 244 -0.32 17.61 17.34
CA VAL A 244 -1.01 16.35 17.15
C VAL A 244 -0.34 15.64 15.98
N SER A 245 -0.10 14.34 16.10
CA SER A 245 0.43 13.55 14.99
C SER A 245 -0.04 12.11 15.07
N GLU A 246 -0.31 11.51 13.92
CA GLU A 246 -0.63 10.09 13.80
C GLU A 246 0.24 9.39 12.75
N THR A 247 1.48 9.85 12.56
CA THR A 247 2.46 9.19 11.68
C THR A 247 3.01 7.93 12.36
N VAL A 248 2.14 6.92 12.54
CA VAL A 248 2.37 5.70 13.33
C VAL A 248 1.93 4.50 12.50
N ASP A 249 2.80 3.50 12.42
CA ASP A 249 2.53 2.24 11.72
C ASP A 249 2.38 1.05 12.68
N ALA A 250 2.29 -0.17 12.14
CA ALA A 250 2.18 -1.41 12.90
C ALA A 250 3.38 -1.64 13.86
N GLY A 251 4.56 -1.12 13.51
CA GLY A 251 5.77 -1.14 14.34
C GLY A 251 5.92 0.06 15.27
N LEU A 252 4.89 0.90 15.38
CA LEU A 252 4.83 2.18 16.11
C LEU A 252 5.75 3.29 15.57
N PHE A 253 7.01 2.98 15.25
CA PHE A 253 8.04 3.97 14.86
C PHE A 253 8.44 3.93 13.38
N GLY A 254 7.85 3.06 12.57
CA GLY A 254 8.20 2.87 11.15
C GLY A 254 8.03 4.13 10.32
N GLU A 255 7.02 4.95 10.64
CA GLU A 255 6.79 6.27 10.02
C GLU A 255 7.54 7.43 10.71
N HIS A 256 8.61 7.11 11.43
CA HIS A 256 9.57 8.09 11.96
C HIS A 256 9.01 9.15 12.91
N ILE A 257 7.89 8.87 13.60
CA ILE A 257 7.28 9.76 14.60
C ILE A 257 8.29 10.34 15.61
N LEU A 258 9.26 9.55 16.06
CA LEU A 258 10.28 10.01 17.00
C LEU A 258 11.13 11.16 16.43
N SER A 259 11.57 11.05 15.18
CA SER A 259 12.36 12.09 14.52
C SER A 259 11.51 13.34 14.24
N THR A 260 10.26 13.14 13.82
CA THR A 260 9.27 14.19 13.62
C THR A 260 9.02 15.00 14.90
N LEU A 261 8.76 14.31 16.02
CA LEU A 261 8.50 14.95 17.31
C LEU A 261 9.76 15.56 17.94
N GLN A 262 10.94 14.98 17.74
CA GLN A 262 12.21 15.59 18.16
C GLN A 262 12.39 16.96 17.50
N HIS A 263 12.18 17.04 16.19
CA HIS A 263 12.23 18.32 15.46
C HIS A 263 11.15 19.28 15.96
N ALA A 264 9.92 18.81 16.15
CA ALA A 264 8.83 19.64 16.65
C ALA A 264 9.15 20.26 18.02
N TRP A 265 9.66 19.49 18.98
CA TRP A 265 10.09 19.99 20.28
C TRP A 265 11.19 21.06 20.19
N GLN A 266 12.15 20.86 19.31
CA GLN A 266 13.27 21.79 19.13
C GLN A 266 12.82 23.10 18.47
N HIS A 267 12.01 23.02 17.42
CA HIS A 267 11.78 24.13 16.49
C HIS A 267 10.35 24.69 16.49
N LEU A 268 9.33 23.86 16.75
CA LEU A 268 7.93 24.21 16.47
C LEU A 268 7.05 24.32 17.72
N LEU A 269 7.36 23.60 18.80
CA LEU A 269 6.62 23.62 20.05
C LEU A 269 7.16 24.65 21.04
N LEU A 270 6.24 25.21 21.83
CA LEU A 270 6.53 25.88 23.10
C LEU A 270 7.33 24.96 24.04
N PRO A 271 8.13 25.50 24.99
CA PRO A 271 8.93 24.67 25.88
C PRO A 271 8.04 23.71 26.70
N PRO A 272 8.55 22.53 27.12
CA PRO A 272 7.77 21.61 27.93
C PRO A 272 7.44 22.22 29.30
N GLN A 273 6.38 21.72 29.95
CA GLN A 273 6.03 22.12 31.30
C GLN A 273 7.18 21.79 32.25
N LYS A 274 7.65 22.76 33.02
CA LYS A 274 8.64 22.49 34.08
C LYS A 274 7.95 21.69 35.18
N SER A 275 8.48 20.51 35.51
CA SER A 275 7.99 19.75 36.65
C SER A 275 8.19 20.55 37.95
N GLU A 276 7.19 20.57 38.83
CA GLU A 276 7.30 21.26 40.14
C GLU A 276 8.38 20.64 41.07
N ASN A 277 9.01 19.53 40.67
CA ASN A 277 9.99 18.78 41.47
C ASN A 277 11.44 19.29 41.36
N ASP A 278 11.74 20.28 40.52
CA ASP A 278 13.09 20.88 40.44
C ASP A 278 13.47 21.79 41.63
N LYS A 279 12.69 21.76 42.73
CA LYS A 279 12.98 22.48 43.98
C LYS A 279 13.27 21.62 45.21
N THR A 280 13.32 20.29 45.12
CA THR A 280 13.68 19.46 46.28
C THR A 280 14.69 18.37 45.93
N THR A 281 15.92 18.61 46.37
CA THR A 281 17.01 17.65 46.41
C THR A 281 16.68 16.49 47.36
N ALA A 282 17.01 15.27 46.93
CA ALA A 282 17.27 14.06 47.71
C ALA A 282 16.11 13.48 48.56
N GLY A 283 15.43 12.49 48.00
CA GLY A 283 14.60 11.54 48.75
C GLY A 283 14.06 10.44 47.85
N VAL A 284 14.65 9.26 47.93
CA VAL A 284 14.16 8.04 47.25
C VAL A 284 12.72 7.78 47.68
N ILE A 285 11.79 7.74 46.74
CA ILE A 285 10.46 7.15 46.94
C ILE A 285 10.27 6.10 45.85
N GLN A 286 10.37 4.83 46.26
CA GLN A 286 9.78 3.72 45.52
C GLN A 286 8.25 3.83 45.67
N THR A 287 7.55 4.16 44.59
CA THR A 287 6.12 3.92 44.50
C THR A 287 5.88 2.59 43.79
N GLN A 288 5.58 1.56 44.59
CA GLN A 288 4.86 0.39 44.10
C GLN A 288 3.46 0.85 43.69
N LEU A 289 3.18 0.86 42.39
CA LEU A 289 1.81 0.89 41.89
C LEU A 289 1.34 -0.57 41.77
N SER A 290 0.26 -0.88 42.49
CA SER A 290 -0.41 -2.18 42.47
C SER A 290 -1.04 -2.43 41.08
N PRO A 291 -1.16 -3.70 40.63
CA PRO A 291 -1.90 -4.02 39.42
C PRO A 291 -3.37 -3.61 39.61
N CYS A 292 -3.96 -2.96 38.60
CA CYS A 292 -5.40 -2.75 38.57
C CYS A 292 -6.07 -4.10 38.36
N ASP A 293 -6.87 -4.54 39.34
CA ASP A 293 -7.61 -5.78 39.31
C ASP A 293 -8.49 -5.89 38.06
N THR A 294 -8.24 -6.94 37.29
CA THR A 294 -9.09 -7.45 36.21
C THR A 294 -10.29 -8.16 36.81
N SER A 295 -11.30 -7.44 37.28
CA SER A 295 -12.67 -7.98 37.34
C SER A 295 -13.71 -6.88 37.55
N GLN A 296 -14.79 -6.95 36.76
CA GLN A 296 -16.03 -6.18 36.89
C GLN A 296 -16.00 -4.71 36.41
N ALA A 297 -15.80 -4.52 35.11
CA ALA A 297 -16.52 -3.47 34.39
C ALA A 297 -17.32 -4.14 33.27
N SER A 298 -18.54 -4.58 33.60
CA SER A 298 -19.50 -5.09 32.62
C SER A 298 -19.77 -4.01 31.55
N GLY A 299 -19.63 -4.38 30.27
CA GLY A 299 -19.82 -3.54 29.10
C GLY A 299 -21.26 -3.03 28.85
N GLU A 300 -22.03 -2.71 29.89
CA GLU A 300 -23.41 -2.21 29.79
C GLU A 300 -23.55 -0.68 29.99
N GLN A 301 -22.47 0.05 30.26
CA GLN A 301 -22.55 1.50 30.53
C GLN A 301 -22.15 2.42 29.37
N LEU A 302 -21.64 1.89 28.25
CA LEU A 302 -21.37 2.68 27.03
C LEU A 302 -22.47 2.59 25.96
N CYS A 303 -23.50 1.76 26.15
CA CYS A 303 -24.58 1.53 25.17
C CYS A 303 -25.96 2.13 25.53
N LYS A 304 -26.11 2.92 26.60
CA LYS A 304 -27.43 3.47 27.01
C LYS A 304 -27.78 4.87 26.50
N TYR A 305 -26.98 5.46 25.62
CA TYR A 305 -27.30 6.77 25.00
C TYR A 305 -27.92 6.69 23.61
N TRP A 306 -28.08 5.49 23.03
CA TRP A 306 -28.57 5.29 21.66
C TRP A 306 -29.71 4.28 21.59
N GLN A 307 -30.80 4.57 22.29
CA GLN A 307 -32.13 4.03 21.96
C GLN A 307 -33.18 5.09 22.32
N ARG A 308 -33.62 5.86 21.31
CA ARG A 308 -34.96 6.43 21.31
C ARG A 308 -35.67 5.98 20.05
N ASP A 309 -36.78 5.31 20.31
CA ASP A 309 -37.73 4.67 19.43
C ASP A 309 -37.97 5.36 18.09
N ASP A 310 -37.77 4.55 17.05
CA ASP A 310 -38.31 4.74 15.71
C ASP A 310 -39.72 4.15 15.69
N SER A 311 -40.74 4.97 15.99
CA SER A 311 -42.15 4.62 15.73
C SER A 311 -43.09 5.82 15.74
N SER A 312 -43.00 6.67 14.71
CA SER A 312 -44.17 7.23 14.01
C SER A 312 -43.73 8.20 12.92
N ARG A 313 -43.67 7.72 11.68
CA ARG A 313 -43.77 8.57 10.49
C ARG A 313 -45.21 9.08 10.40
N GLN A 314 -45.40 10.38 10.55
CA GLN A 314 -46.44 11.10 9.81
C GLN A 314 -45.82 12.39 9.25
N GLU A 315 -46.02 12.54 7.95
CA GLU A 315 -45.69 13.70 7.14
C GLU A 315 -46.36 14.94 7.73
N ASP A 316 -45.60 16.02 7.93
CA ASP A 316 -46.16 17.37 7.79
C ASP A 316 -45.08 18.37 7.40
N ASP A 317 -45.40 19.05 6.32
CA ASP A 317 -44.63 20.06 5.59
C ASP A 317 -44.86 21.41 6.30
N SER A 318 -43.84 21.97 6.99
CA SER A 318 -43.79 23.42 7.25
C SER A 318 -42.45 23.88 7.83
N THR A 319 -41.97 24.96 7.22
CA THR A 319 -40.96 25.91 7.71
C THR A 319 -41.27 26.42 9.12
N ASP A 320 -40.31 26.36 10.05
CA ASP A 320 -39.90 27.53 10.86
C ASP A 320 -38.85 27.23 11.98
N SER A 321 -37.88 28.15 12.08
CA SER A 321 -37.08 28.55 13.26
C SER A 321 -36.17 27.49 13.93
N VAL A 322 -34.83 27.53 13.79
CA VAL A 322 -33.90 28.46 14.47
C VAL A 322 -34.35 28.84 15.88
N THR A 323 -33.87 28.11 16.90
CA THR A 323 -33.32 28.63 18.17
C THR A 323 -33.05 27.46 19.13
N ASN A 324 -31.80 27.01 19.20
CA ASN A 324 -31.26 26.41 20.43
C ASN A 324 -29.71 26.45 20.45
N LEU A 325 -29.14 27.59 20.02
CA LEU A 325 -27.71 27.90 20.17
C LEU A 325 -27.40 28.70 21.45
N ASP A 326 -28.41 29.00 22.29
CA ASP A 326 -28.23 29.89 23.44
C ASP A 326 -27.91 29.18 24.77
N HIS A 327 -27.84 27.84 24.78
CA HIS A 327 -27.43 27.09 25.98
C HIS A 327 -25.96 26.66 26.01
N ILE A 328 -25.14 27.02 25.02
CA ILE A 328 -23.67 26.76 25.02
C ILE A 328 -22.85 28.03 25.37
N ASN A 329 -23.46 29.22 25.45
CA ASN A 329 -22.73 30.47 25.72
C ASN A 329 -22.61 30.88 27.20
N ALA A 330 -22.99 30.03 28.16
CA ALA A 330 -23.00 30.37 29.59
C ALA A 330 -21.78 29.87 30.40
N ALA A 331 -20.66 29.54 29.75
CA ALA A 331 -19.40 29.23 30.43
C ALA A 331 -18.17 29.81 29.70
N LYS A 332 -18.19 31.11 29.36
CA LYS A 332 -16.96 31.84 29.01
C LYS A 332 -16.17 32.17 30.28
N GLY A 333 -15.67 31.13 30.95
CA GLY A 333 -14.49 31.26 31.80
C GLY A 333 -13.32 31.72 30.93
N LYS A 334 -12.48 32.61 31.46
CA LYS A 334 -11.33 33.15 30.74
C LYS A 334 -10.32 32.01 30.52
N ILE A 335 -10.41 31.29 29.40
CA ILE A 335 -9.45 30.24 29.04
C ILE A 335 -8.08 30.93 28.90
N THR A 336 -7.22 30.69 29.88
CA THR A 336 -5.83 31.14 29.86
C THR A 336 -5.06 30.27 28.86
N SER A 337 -4.45 30.89 27.85
CA SER A 337 -3.56 30.17 26.93
C SER A 337 -2.42 29.54 27.70
N GLN A 338 -2.05 28.30 27.36
CA GLN A 338 -0.88 27.66 27.94
C GLN A 338 0.42 28.29 27.43
N GLU A 339 1.42 28.39 28.29
CA GLU A 339 2.76 28.92 27.96
C GLU A 339 3.78 27.81 27.64
N TYR A 340 3.32 26.56 27.63
CA TYR A 340 4.14 25.37 27.38
C TYR A 340 3.52 24.48 26.30
N GLY A 341 4.37 23.65 25.70
CA GLY A 341 4.01 22.72 24.64
C GLY A 341 3.47 21.40 25.18
N ARG A 342 2.66 20.71 24.38
CA ARG A 342 2.21 19.33 24.59
C ARG A 342 2.11 18.59 23.25
N VAL A 343 2.31 17.28 23.28
CA VAL A 343 2.11 16.37 22.15
C VAL A 343 0.95 15.40 22.44
N ILE A 344 0.13 15.15 21.41
CA ILE A 344 -0.79 14.03 21.30
C ILE A 344 -0.35 13.18 20.10
N PRO A 345 -0.11 11.87 20.24
CA PRO A 345 -0.23 11.07 21.46
C PRO A 345 0.77 11.45 22.55
N ALA A 346 0.40 11.22 23.81
CA ALA A 346 1.23 11.59 24.95
C ALA A 346 2.38 10.60 25.20
N ARG A 347 2.09 9.28 25.13
CA ARG A 347 3.07 8.21 25.36
C ARG A 347 2.64 6.91 24.71
N ALA A 348 3.57 5.97 24.56
CA ALA A 348 3.27 4.61 24.12
C ALA A 348 3.99 3.55 24.97
N GLU A 349 3.37 2.38 25.11
CA GLU A 349 3.98 1.18 25.71
C GLU A 349 4.04 0.09 24.65
N VAL A 350 5.22 -0.49 24.44
CA VAL A 350 5.45 -1.53 23.43
C VAL A 350 5.52 -2.89 24.09
N TYR A 351 4.76 -3.84 23.57
CA TYR A 351 4.68 -5.22 24.03
C TYR A 351 5.03 -6.17 22.89
N VAL A 352 5.63 -7.29 23.24
CA VAL A 352 5.93 -8.36 22.28
C VAL A 352 5.62 -9.73 22.86
N ALA A 353 5.32 -10.67 21.97
CA ALA A 353 5.11 -12.07 22.32
C ALA A 353 5.64 -13.00 21.22
N LEU A 354 5.92 -14.25 21.58
CA LEU A 354 6.24 -15.31 20.63
C LEU A 354 4.96 -15.96 20.15
N ILE A 355 4.86 -16.23 18.83
CA ILE A 355 3.70 -16.90 18.26
C ILE A 355 4.10 -18.10 17.40
N SER A 356 3.20 -19.10 17.39
CA SER A 356 3.10 -20.05 16.28
C SER A 356 1.98 -19.58 15.34
N CYS A 357 2.29 -19.50 14.06
CA CYS A 357 1.38 -19.00 13.03
C CYS A 357 1.72 -19.64 11.69
N SER A 358 0.89 -20.62 11.27
CA SER A 358 1.11 -21.35 10.02
C SER A 358 1.05 -20.46 8.79
N TYR A 359 0.26 -19.38 8.82
CA TYR A 359 0.15 -18.40 7.74
C TYR A 359 1.48 -17.67 7.51
N VAL A 360 2.13 -17.21 8.58
CA VAL A 360 3.44 -16.56 8.50
C VAL A 360 4.52 -17.56 8.12
N ALA A 361 4.50 -18.75 8.72
CA ALA A 361 5.47 -19.81 8.44
C ALA A 361 5.50 -20.20 6.95
N LYS A 362 4.32 -20.36 6.32
CA LYS A 362 4.18 -20.71 4.91
C LYS A 362 4.79 -19.69 3.93
N GLN A 363 4.94 -18.45 4.36
CA GLN A 363 5.47 -17.37 3.55
C GLN A 363 6.97 -17.14 3.75
N THR A 364 7.52 -17.60 4.88
CA THR A 364 8.84 -17.17 5.34
C THR A 364 9.87 -18.30 5.41
N LYS A 365 9.42 -19.54 5.50
CA LYS A 365 10.29 -20.72 5.56
C LYS A 365 9.64 -21.93 4.90
N TYR A 366 10.46 -22.81 4.36
CA TYR A 366 9.99 -24.05 3.76
C TYR A 366 9.62 -25.05 4.84
N LEU A 367 8.39 -25.58 4.76
CA LEU A 367 7.80 -26.47 5.76
C LEU A 367 7.77 -27.91 5.29
N ASN A 368 7.75 -28.14 3.98
CA ASN A 368 7.76 -29.47 3.40
C ASN A 368 9.23 -29.94 3.27
N SER A 369 9.48 -31.24 3.29
CA SER A 369 10.84 -31.80 3.13
C SER A 369 10.94 -32.73 1.92
N ASP A 370 9.96 -32.65 1.02
CA ASP A 370 9.69 -33.70 0.02
C ASP A 370 10.37 -33.43 -1.33
N ILE A 371 10.76 -32.18 -1.60
CA ILE A 371 11.50 -31.81 -2.81
C ILE A 371 12.99 -32.16 -2.65
N GLU A 372 13.46 -33.15 -3.40
CA GLU A 372 14.77 -33.77 -3.22
C GLU A 372 15.95 -32.78 -3.33
N CYS A 373 15.89 -31.79 -4.24
CA CYS A 373 16.96 -30.79 -4.37
C CYS A 373 17.05 -29.80 -3.21
N LEU A 374 15.98 -29.67 -2.41
CA LEU A 374 15.88 -28.80 -1.24
C LEU A 374 16.00 -29.58 0.08
N LYS A 375 16.15 -30.90 0.01
CA LYS A 375 16.21 -31.78 1.17
C LYS A 375 17.44 -31.47 2.02
N ASN A 376 17.24 -31.42 3.33
CA ASN A 376 18.28 -31.05 4.31
C ASN A 376 18.88 -29.65 4.05
N LYS A 377 18.14 -28.71 3.45
CA LYS A 377 18.54 -27.30 3.31
C LYS A 377 17.62 -26.39 4.09
N TYR A 378 18.15 -25.26 4.56
CA TYR A 378 17.33 -24.21 5.15
C TYR A 378 16.86 -23.29 4.04
N VAL A 379 15.60 -23.46 3.64
CA VAL A 379 15.00 -22.65 2.57
C VAL A 379 14.11 -21.59 3.19
N ASN A 380 14.41 -20.32 2.93
CA ASN A 380 13.71 -19.18 3.52
C ASN A 380 13.66 -17.98 2.58
N VAL A 381 12.97 -16.91 3.00
CA VAL A 381 12.98 -15.62 2.32
C VAL A 381 14.06 -14.71 2.88
N ARG A 382 14.60 -13.86 2.02
CA ARG A 382 15.32 -12.67 2.47
C ARG A 382 14.31 -11.57 2.74
N LEU A 383 14.21 -11.13 3.99
CA LEU A 383 13.37 -10.00 4.37
C LEU A 383 14.11 -8.69 4.05
N GLU A 384 13.44 -7.80 3.30
CA GLU A 384 13.95 -6.45 3.00
C GLU A 384 13.62 -5.50 4.16
N GLU A 385 12.39 -5.60 4.66
CA GLU A 385 11.88 -4.84 5.80
C GLU A 385 12.05 -5.61 7.13
N PRO A 386 12.15 -4.90 8.27
CA PRO A 386 12.38 -5.53 9.56
C PRO A 386 11.20 -6.40 10.04
N TYR A 387 9.99 -6.17 9.54
CA TYR A 387 8.77 -6.91 9.88
C TYR A 387 7.78 -6.90 8.71
N MET A 388 6.83 -7.84 8.79
CA MET A 388 5.59 -7.84 8.01
C MET A 388 4.50 -7.09 8.81
N SER A 389 3.53 -6.50 8.13
CA SER A 389 2.34 -5.93 8.77
C SER A 389 1.15 -6.85 8.51
N GLU A 390 0.54 -7.36 9.59
CA GLU A 390 -0.50 -8.38 9.49
C GLU A 390 -1.65 -8.12 10.49
N LYS A 391 -2.89 -8.23 10.02
CA LYS A 391 -4.06 -8.27 10.91
C LYS A 391 -4.24 -9.67 11.51
N LEU A 392 -3.47 -9.98 12.56
CA LEU A 392 -3.44 -11.31 13.18
C LEU A 392 -4.79 -11.84 13.67
N SER A 393 -5.75 -10.98 13.98
CA SER A 393 -7.12 -11.40 14.33
C SER A 393 -7.88 -12.05 13.18
N CYS A 394 -7.41 -11.86 11.94
CA CYS A 394 -8.08 -12.28 10.70
C CYS A 394 -7.25 -13.25 9.86
N VAL A 395 -6.03 -13.63 10.30
CA VAL A 395 -5.16 -14.50 9.49
C VAL A 395 -5.75 -15.92 9.34
N PRO A 396 -5.68 -16.53 8.15
CA PRO A 396 -6.18 -17.88 7.92
C PRO A 396 -5.55 -18.92 8.87
N GLY A 397 -6.40 -19.68 9.57
CA GLY A 397 -5.96 -20.67 10.56
C GLY A 397 -5.57 -20.10 11.92
N GLY A 398 -5.60 -18.77 12.09
CA GLY A 398 -5.26 -18.08 13.34
C GLY A 398 -3.80 -18.22 13.75
N PHE A 399 -3.52 -17.80 14.99
CA PHE A 399 -2.21 -17.91 15.63
C PHE A 399 -2.36 -18.41 17.07
N LYS A 400 -1.25 -18.84 17.65
CA LYS A 400 -1.16 -19.31 19.04
C LYS A 400 -0.04 -18.56 19.76
N LEU A 401 -0.32 -18.01 20.94
CA LEU A 401 0.70 -17.45 21.81
C LEU A 401 1.56 -18.57 22.39
N LEU A 402 2.87 -18.40 22.32
CA LEU A 402 3.88 -19.29 22.90
C LEU A 402 4.56 -18.68 24.12
N SER A 403 4.32 -17.39 24.37
CA SER A 403 4.74 -16.66 25.56
C SER A 403 3.64 -15.70 26.01
N GLU A 404 3.72 -15.26 27.26
CA GLU A 404 3.00 -14.06 27.70
C GLU A 404 3.50 -12.81 26.94
N TRP A 405 2.68 -11.76 26.93
CA TRP A 405 3.08 -10.44 26.47
C TRP A 405 4.07 -9.81 27.44
N ILE A 406 5.21 -9.35 26.93
CA ILE A 406 6.22 -8.64 27.72
C ILE A 406 6.33 -7.21 27.24
N GLN A 407 6.22 -6.25 28.17
CA GLN A 407 6.50 -4.84 27.89
C GLN A 407 8.01 -4.64 27.73
N VAL A 408 8.42 -4.13 26.56
CA VAL A 408 9.85 -4.01 26.21
C VAL A 408 10.34 -2.58 26.28
N THR A 409 9.50 -1.60 26.00
CA THR A 409 9.84 -0.20 26.23
C THR A 409 8.59 0.65 26.47
N THR A 410 8.81 1.83 27.01
CA THR A 410 7.82 2.90 27.11
C THR A 410 8.48 4.16 26.59
N VAL A 411 7.77 4.89 25.73
CA VAL A 411 8.22 6.20 25.24
C VAL A 411 7.22 7.26 25.66
N ASP A 412 7.71 8.31 26.31
CA ASP A 412 6.99 9.56 26.56
C ASP A 412 7.29 10.56 25.44
N PHE A 413 6.29 10.82 24.59
CA PHE A 413 6.41 11.76 23.47
C PHE A 413 6.48 13.23 23.93
N ASN A 414 6.24 13.49 25.22
CA ASN A 414 6.44 14.80 25.83
C ASN A 414 7.83 14.96 26.47
N SER A 415 8.69 13.95 26.38
CA SER A 415 10.07 13.97 26.89
C SER A 415 11.09 13.92 25.76
N LEU A 416 11.73 15.05 25.45
CA LEU A 416 12.79 15.10 24.43
C LEU A 416 13.97 14.16 24.74
N ASN A 417 14.27 13.95 26.02
CA ASN A 417 15.30 13.00 26.44
C ASN A 417 14.89 11.57 26.11
N ASP A 418 13.65 11.19 26.40
CA ASP A 418 13.17 9.84 26.14
C ASP A 418 13.09 9.54 24.64
N ILE A 419 12.60 10.50 23.84
CA ILE A 419 12.65 10.44 22.37
C ILE A 419 14.09 10.24 21.89
N THR A 420 15.05 10.99 22.44
CA THR A 420 16.46 10.89 22.04
C THR A 420 17.03 9.51 22.38
N ASN A 421 16.75 8.96 23.56
CA ASN A 421 17.20 7.63 23.97
C ASN A 421 16.68 6.52 23.02
N HIS A 422 15.44 6.64 22.54
CA HIS A 422 14.85 5.73 21.57
C HIS A 422 15.41 5.90 20.15
N LEU A 423 15.86 7.11 19.78
CA LEU A 423 16.53 7.38 18.51
C LEU A 423 17.99 6.86 18.50
N THR A 424 18.70 6.98 19.62
CA THR A 424 20.14 6.67 19.71
C THR A 424 20.45 5.21 20.00
N GLY A 425 19.47 4.39 20.37
CA GLY A 425 19.70 2.98 20.70
C GLY A 425 19.82 2.67 22.19
N GLU A 426 19.76 3.65 23.07
CA GLU A 426 20.03 3.47 24.51
C GLU A 426 19.06 2.51 25.21
N VAL A 427 17.84 2.36 24.69
CA VAL A 427 16.82 1.45 25.24
C VAL A 427 16.97 0.00 24.75
N SER A 428 17.90 -0.27 23.83
CA SER A 428 18.15 -1.61 23.28
C SER A 428 18.67 -2.56 24.35
N LYS A 429 18.17 -3.80 24.36
CA LYS A 429 18.47 -4.79 25.41
C LYS A 429 18.18 -6.21 24.96
N ILE A 430 18.67 -7.17 25.75
CA ILE A 430 18.36 -8.59 25.61
C ILE A 430 17.17 -8.93 26.51
N ILE A 431 16.23 -9.71 26.00
CA ILE A 431 14.97 -10.08 26.68
C ILE A 431 14.86 -11.60 26.70
N ASN A 432 14.39 -12.16 27.81
CA ASN A 432 14.17 -13.59 27.94
C ASN A 432 12.67 -13.88 28.06
N PHE A 433 12.14 -14.68 27.15
CA PHE A 433 10.76 -15.16 27.18
C PHE A 433 10.72 -16.52 27.85
N LYS A 434 9.81 -16.67 28.81
CA LYS A 434 9.44 -17.97 29.32
C LYS A 434 8.29 -18.51 28.47
N CYS A 435 8.50 -19.67 27.86
CA CYS A 435 7.51 -20.33 27.02
C CYS A 435 6.38 -20.89 27.88
N ILE A 436 5.14 -20.61 27.50
CA ILE A 436 3.95 -21.09 28.23
C ILE A 436 3.40 -22.38 27.64
N GLU A 437 3.69 -22.66 26.36
CA GLU A 437 3.17 -23.81 25.63
C GLU A 437 4.19 -24.40 24.66
N ASP A 438 4.01 -25.68 24.34
CA ASP A 438 4.76 -26.36 23.29
C ASP A 438 4.37 -25.82 21.91
N GLY A 439 5.34 -25.71 21.01
CA GLY A 439 5.10 -25.30 19.63
C GLY A 439 6.37 -24.97 18.84
N THR A 440 6.16 -24.45 17.63
CA THR A 440 7.23 -23.89 16.80
C THR A 440 7.10 -22.38 16.79
N VAL A 441 8.17 -21.67 17.12
CA VAL A 441 8.22 -20.21 17.05
C VAL A 441 8.29 -19.82 15.58
N ASP A 442 7.22 -19.23 15.08
CA ASP A 442 7.10 -18.80 13.69
C ASP A 442 7.37 -17.31 13.53
N ALA A 443 7.03 -16.52 14.54
CA ALA A 443 7.32 -15.09 14.57
C ALA A 443 7.36 -14.52 15.99
N ILE A 444 7.91 -13.32 16.11
CA ILE A 444 7.67 -12.42 17.23
C ILE A 444 6.62 -11.40 16.76
N VAL A 445 5.58 -11.20 17.55
CA VAL A 445 4.57 -10.17 17.30
C VAL A 445 4.81 -8.97 18.20
N LEU A 446 4.60 -7.76 17.67
CA LEU A 446 4.56 -6.52 18.40
C LEU A 446 3.13 -5.97 18.47
N ALA A 447 2.74 -5.50 19.65
CA ALA A 447 1.54 -4.72 19.90
C ALA A 447 1.90 -3.54 20.82
N PHE A 448 1.07 -2.53 20.88
CA PHE A 448 1.30 -1.37 21.73
C PHE A 448 0.01 -0.76 22.27
N ASN A 449 0.16 -0.10 23.41
CA ASN A 449 -0.83 0.85 23.93
C ASN A 449 -0.37 2.26 23.56
N LEU A 450 -1.18 2.99 22.81
CA LEU A 450 -0.96 4.40 22.50
C LEU A 450 -1.87 5.26 23.37
N TYR A 451 -1.29 5.98 24.32
CA TYR A 451 -2.03 6.86 25.21
C TYR A 451 -2.07 8.25 24.57
N LEU A 452 -3.26 8.67 24.15
CA LEU A 452 -3.48 10.00 23.60
C LEU A 452 -3.41 11.05 24.72
N ASP A 453 -3.97 10.70 25.88
CA ASP A 453 -3.88 11.40 27.15
C ASP A 453 -4.02 10.39 28.31
N GLU A 454 -4.33 10.87 29.52
CA GLU A 454 -4.52 10.02 30.71
C GLU A 454 -5.77 9.12 30.65
N LYS A 455 -6.76 9.45 29.83
CA LYS A 455 -8.09 8.82 29.78
C LYS A 455 -8.32 8.02 28.50
N ASN A 456 -7.68 8.39 27.41
CA ASN A 456 -7.90 7.88 26.06
C ASN A 456 -6.68 7.08 25.61
N CYS A 457 -6.90 5.79 25.32
CA CYS A 457 -5.85 4.86 24.90
C CYS A 457 -6.33 3.97 23.75
N ILE A 458 -5.53 3.87 22.70
CA ILE A 458 -5.72 2.97 21.55
C ILE A 458 -4.82 1.75 21.75
N ARG A 459 -5.33 0.54 21.51
CA ARG A 459 -4.59 -0.72 21.74
C ARG A 459 -4.56 -1.55 20.46
N THR A 460 -3.41 -2.12 20.13
CA THR A 460 -3.23 -2.94 18.90
C THR A 460 -3.14 -4.43 19.15
N PHE A 461 -3.48 -4.90 20.36
CA PHE A 461 -3.42 -6.33 20.66
C PHE A 461 -4.44 -7.11 19.81
N PRO A 462 -4.05 -8.23 19.18
CA PRO A 462 -4.93 -9.00 18.29
C PRO A 462 -6.22 -9.52 18.94
N ASP A 463 -6.20 -9.76 20.25
CA ASP A 463 -7.29 -10.25 21.08
C ASP A 463 -8.14 -9.13 21.71
N SER A 464 -7.90 -7.87 21.35
CA SER A 464 -8.68 -6.74 21.83
C SER A 464 -10.15 -6.85 21.42
N VAL A 465 -11.05 -6.62 22.40
CA VAL A 465 -12.50 -6.61 22.17
C VAL A 465 -12.91 -5.50 21.20
N ILE A 466 -12.24 -4.34 21.27
CA ILE A 466 -12.37 -3.27 20.30
C ILE A 466 -11.22 -3.44 19.31
N GLN A 467 -11.53 -3.89 18.10
CA GLN A 467 -10.54 -3.99 17.05
C GLN A 467 -10.33 -2.63 16.40
N THR A 468 -9.07 -2.19 16.37
CA THR A 468 -8.63 -1.06 15.57
C THR A 468 -8.38 -1.50 14.15
N VAL A 469 -8.17 -0.58 13.23
CA VAL A 469 -7.70 -0.93 11.87
C VAL A 469 -6.21 -1.21 11.80
N TRP A 470 -5.44 -0.82 12.81
CA TRP A 470 -4.02 -1.08 12.87
C TRP A 470 -3.71 -2.58 12.88
N GLU A 471 -2.70 -2.91 12.09
CA GLU A 471 -2.12 -4.24 12.00
C GLU A 471 -1.06 -4.42 13.09
N ASN A 472 -0.54 -5.65 13.20
CA ASN A 472 0.57 -5.98 14.08
C ASN A 472 1.86 -6.08 13.26
N ALA A 473 2.95 -5.54 13.79
CA ALA A 473 4.27 -5.84 13.25
C ALA A 473 4.66 -7.27 13.63
N VAL A 474 4.91 -8.10 12.62
CA VAL A 474 5.23 -9.52 12.73
C VAL A 474 6.65 -9.73 12.23
N TYR A 475 7.56 -10.13 13.11
CA TYR A 475 8.97 -10.38 12.84
C TYR A 475 9.19 -11.88 12.65
N PRO A 476 9.33 -12.38 11.41
CA PRO A 476 9.36 -13.82 11.15
C PRO A 476 10.63 -14.48 11.69
N VAL A 477 10.47 -15.66 12.26
CA VAL A 477 11.59 -16.56 12.59
C VAL A 477 11.78 -17.51 11.41
N VAL A 478 12.72 -17.14 10.53
CA VAL A 478 12.97 -17.77 9.22
C VAL A 478 13.75 -19.10 9.27
N TYR A 479 13.84 -19.70 10.45
CA TYR A 479 14.46 -21.01 10.68
C TYR A 479 13.58 -21.85 11.62
N PRO A 480 13.70 -23.19 11.59
CA PRO A 480 12.96 -24.04 12.51
C PRO A 480 13.40 -23.82 13.96
N LEU A 481 12.48 -23.41 14.82
CA LEU A 481 12.70 -23.25 16.26
C LEU A 481 11.55 -23.90 17.03
N SER A 482 11.75 -25.14 17.46
CA SER A 482 10.78 -25.85 18.30
C SER A 482 11.12 -25.65 19.77
N ILE A 483 10.09 -25.45 20.59
CA ILE A 483 10.18 -25.18 22.01
C ILE A 483 9.19 -26.07 22.78
N ALA A 484 9.52 -26.36 24.03
CA ALA A 484 8.61 -26.91 25.02
C ALA A 484 8.14 -25.81 25.99
N SER A 485 7.02 -26.06 26.67
CA SER A 485 6.59 -25.26 27.82
C SER A 485 7.72 -25.19 28.86
N GLU A 486 7.87 -24.03 29.49
CA GLU A 486 8.93 -23.66 30.43
C GLU A 486 10.33 -23.44 29.81
N ASP A 487 10.53 -23.68 28.52
CA ASP A 487 11.76 -23.28 27.83
C ASP A 487 11.95 -21.76 27.89
N THR A 488 13.20 -21.31 27.76
CA THR A 488 13.54 -19.90 27.67
C THR A 488 14.06 -19.56 26.29
N VAL A 489 13.44 -18.59 25.64
CA VAL A 489 13.89 -18.05 24.35
C VAL A 489 14.44 -16.64 24.57
N THR A 490 15.68 -16.41 24.12
CA THR A 490 16.34 -15.11 24.24
C THR A 490 16.15 -14.29 22.97
N LEU A 491 15.89 -12.99 23.13
CA LEU A 491 15.58 -12.07 22.05
C LEU A 491 16.45 -10.81 22.16
N ASP A 492 16.98 -10.36 21.03
CA ASP A 492 17.58 -9.04 20.87
C ASP A 492 16.49 -8.02 20.52
N PHE A 493 16.26 -7.06 21.43
CA PHE A 493 15.43 -5.89 21.19
C PHE A 493 16.35 -4.70 20.87
N GLN A 494 16.25 -4.20 19.64
CA GLN A 494 16.99 -3.02 19.19
C GLN A 494 16.00 -1.91 18.81
N CYS A 495 16.27 -0.69 19.27
CA CYS A 495 15.46 0.48 18.95
C CYS A 495 16.37 1.67 18.68
N CYS A 496 16.65 1.93 17.41
CA CYS A 496 17.43 3.07 16.94
C CYS A 496 16.57 3.90 15.96
N GLY A 497 15.49 4.47 16.47
CA GLY A 497 14.45 5.13 15.66
C GLY A 497 13.45 4.20 15.00
N VAL A 498 13.79 2.93 14.79
CA VAL A 498 12.89 1.84 14.36
C VAL A 498 13.16 0.61 15.24
N ILE A 499 12.12 -0.18 15.52
CA ILE A 499 12.21 -1.39 16.32
C ILE A 499 12.63 -2.58 15.45
N ARG A 500 13.69 -3.27 15.86
CA ARG A 500 14.15 -4.53 15.27
C ARG A 500 14.17 -5.60 16.36
N LEU A 501 13.57 -6.74 16.05
CA LEU A 501 13.50 -7.90 16.95
C LEU A 501 14.14 -9.10 16.26
N ALA A 502 14.98 -9.83 16.98
CA ALA A 502 15.53 -11.09 16.50
C ALA A 502 15.67 -12.08 17.65
N VAL A 503 15.30 -13.34 17.42
CA VAL A 503 15.61 -14.41 18.37
C VAL A 503 17.12 -14.67 18.33
N GLN A 504 17.77 -14.62 19.49
CA GLN A 504 19.15 -15.05 19.64
C GLN A 504 19.20 -16.56 19.47
N ASN A 505 20.00 -17.02 18.52
CA ASN A 505 20.11 -18.43 18.24
C ASN A 505 21.33 -19.02 19.00
N PRO A 506 21.16 -19.85 20.05
CA PRO A 506 22.28 -20.42 20.78
C PRO A 506 23.02 -21.52 19.99
N THR A 507 22.45 -22.06 18.91
CA THR A 507 23.05 -23.15 18.12
C THR A 507 23.60 -22.73 16.75
N PHE A 508 23.34 -21.51 16.30
CA PHE A 508 23.87 -20.97 15.04
C PHE A 508 24.98 -19.94 15.29
N SER A 509 26.11 -20.39 15.82
CA SER A 509 27.37 -19.83 15.31
C SER A 509 27.47 -20.27 13.85
N CYS A 510 27.66 -19.34 12.92
CA CYS A 510 27.90 -19.61 11.50
C CYS A 510 29.14 -20.52 11.33
N SER A 511 28.95 -21.83 11.48
CA SER A 511 30.01 -22.86 11.41
C SER A 511 29.50 -24.32 11.49
N SER A 512 28.27 -24.65 11.05
CA SER A 512 27.87 -26.06 10.91
C SER A 512 26.89 -26.38 9.75
N GLY A 513 27.45 -26.75 8.59
CA GLY A 513 26.99 -27.89 7.78
C GLY A 513 25.70 -27.85 6.96
N TYR A 514 24.84 -26.83 7.06
CA TYR A 514 23.62 -26.73 6.25
C TYR A 514 23.71 -25.55 5.27
N ASP A 515 23.53 -25.82 3.97
CA ASP A 515 23.42 -24.77 2.95
C ASP A 515 22.07 -24.04 3.10
N SER A 516 22.10 -22.72 3.24
CA SER A 516 20.90 -21.88 3.18
C SER A 516 20.54 -21.56 1.73
N VAL A 517 19.26 -21.65 1.38
CA VAL A 517 18.72 -21.28 0.07
C VAL A 517 17.70 -20.17 0.28
N ASN A 518 17.89 -19.04 -0.41
CA ASN A 518 16.92 -17.96 -0.38
C ASN A 518 16.01 -18.06 -1.60
N LEU A 519 14.69 -18.00 -1.39
CA LEU A 519 13.67 -17.97 -2.43
C LEU A 519 12.76 -16.75 -2.26
N SER A 520 12.00 -16.41 -3.30
CA SER A 520 10.93 -15.42 -3.20
C SER A 520 9.78 -15.95 -2.32
N THR A 521 9.00 -15.02 -1.75
CA THR A 521 7.80 -15.34 -0.99
C THR A 521 6.82 -16.18 -1.81
N ASN A 522 6.63 -15.86 -3.10
CA ASN A 522 5.79 -16.64 -4.00
C ASN A 522 6.25 -18.10 -4.16
N ALA A 523 7.53 -18.30 -4.45
CA ALA A 523 8.10 -19.65 -4.60
C ALA A 523 7.90 -20.46 -3.31
N LEU A 524 8.08 -19.85 -2.14
CA LEU A 524 7.85 -20.50 -0.85
C LEU A 524 6.37 -20.79 -0.58
N ARG A 525 5.45 -19.86 -0.86
CA ARG A 525 4.00 -20.08 -0.76
C ARG A 525 3.56 -21.24 -1.65
N PHE A 526 4.06 -21.29 -2.88
CA PHE A 526 3.83 -22.39 -3.81
C PHE A 526 4.36 -23.72 -3.24
N LEU A 527 5.65 -23.78 -2.85
CA LEU A 527 6.28 -24.97 -2.30
C LEU A 527 5.61 -25.50 -1.02
N ASN A 528 5.06 -24.60 -0.21
CA ASN A 528 4.34 -24.94 1.01
C ASN A 528 2.86 -25.31 0.76
N SER A 529 2.36 -25.11 -0.46
CA SER A 529 1.00 -25.47 -0.86
C SER A 529 0.97 -26.89 -1.42
N ARG A 530 0.85 -27.86 -0.52
CA ARG A 530 0.87 -29.29 -0.85
C ARG A 530 -0.14 -29.68 -1.95
N SER A 531 -1.33 -29.09 -1.95
CA SER A 531 -2.33 -29.34 -3.00
C SER A 531 -1.86 -28.96 -4.40
N PHE A 532 -1.18 -27.83 -4.55
CA PHE A 532 -0.64 -27.42 -5.86
C PHE A 532 0.58 -28.27 -6.23
N VAL A 533 1.53 -28.44 -5.31
CA VAL A 533 2.76 -29.22 -5.57
C VAL A 533 2.42 -30.65 -5.96
N ASP A 534 1.54 -31.33 -5.22
CA ASP A 534 1.16 -32.72 -5.51
C ASP A 534 0.46 -32.85 -6.87
N GLU A 535 -0.37 -31.88 -7.27
CA GLU A 535 -1.05 -31.89 -8.56
C GLU A 535 -0.06 -31.74 -9.73
N PHE A 536 0.91 -30.82 -9.62
CA PHE A 536 1.94 -30.63 -10.64
C PHE A 536 2.94 -31.80 -10.69
N LEU A 537 3.27 -32.42 -9.55
CA LEU A 537 4.05 -33.66 -9.53
C LEU A 537 3.28 -34.83 -10.17
N SER A 538 1.97 -34.95 -9.91
CA SER A 538 1.10 -35.92 -10.56
C SER A 538 1.06 -35.70 -12.08
N ALA A 539 0.92 -34.45 -12.53
CA ALA A 539 0.96 -34.09 -13.94
C ALA A 539 2.29 -34.48 -14.60
N ALA A 540 3.43 -34.22 -13.94
CA ALA A 540 4.75 -34.68 -14.39
C ALA A 540 4.81 -36.20 -14.58
N HIS A 541 4.32 -36.99 -13.62
CA HIS A 541 4.25 -38.44 -13.78
C HIS A 541 3.37 -38.89 -14.96
N GLN A 542 2.22 -38.25 -15.17
CA GLN A 542 1.34 -38.55 -16.30
C GLN A 542 2.00 -38.23 -17.66
N VAL A 543 2.68 -37.08 -17.75
CA VAL A 543 3.48 -36.70 -18.92
C VAL A 543 4.55 -37.76 -19.20
N PHE A 544 5.31 -38.17 -18.18
CA PHE A 544 6.32 -39.21 -18.33
C PHE A 544 5.74 -40.52 -18.90
N PHE A 545 4.63 -41.03 -18.34
CA PHE A 545 3.99 -42.24 -18.85
C PHE A 545 3.50 -42.09 -20.30
N LYS A 546 2.95 -40.93 -20.66
CA LYS A 546 2.48 -40.64 -22.03
C LYS A 546 3.66 -40.65 -23.02
N VAL A 547 4.77 -40.02 -22.66
CA VAL A 547 6.02 -40.03 -23.45
C VAL A 547 6.53 -41.46 -23.64
N GLN A 548 6.58 -42.28 -22.57
CA GLN A 548 7.04 -43.67 -22.66
C GLN A 548 6.12 -44.55 -23.53
N GLN A 549 4.80 -44.35 -23.48
CA GLN A 549 3.85 -45.08 -24.33
C GLN A 549 4.03 -44.74 -25.83
N CYS A 550 4.28 -43.48 -26.16
CA CYS A 550 4.56 -43.05 -27.53
C CYS A 550 5.86 -43.67 -28.06
N LYS A 551 6.92 -43.73 -27.23
CA LYS A 551 8.19 -44.40 -27.54
C LYS A 551 8.00 -45.91 -27.84
N ASN A 552 7.12 -46.59 -27.11
CA ASN A 552 6.85 -48.02 -27.33
C ASN A 552 6.05 -48.33 -28.61
N LYS A 553 5.23 -47.39 -29.11
CA LYS A 553 4.42 -47.57 -30.33
C LYS A 553 5.21 -47.29 -31.60
N ASN A 554 6.11 -46.30 -31.59
CA ASN A 554 6.95 -45.95 -32.72
C ASN A 554 8.31 -46.64 -32.59
N LYS A 555 8.46 -47.84 -33.17
CA LYS A 555 9.73 -48.62 -33.22
C LYS A 555 10.88 -47.96 -34.02
N SER A 556 10.90 -46.64 -34.13
CA SER A 556 12.00 -45.87 -34.68
C SER A 556 12.57 -44.97 -33.58
N SER A 557 13.87 -45.15 -33.33
CA SER A 557 14.72 -44.32 -32.49
C SER A 557 14.32 -42.85 -32.52
N ASN A 558 13.98 -42.30 -31.36
CA ASN A 558 14.45 -40.98 -30.96
C ASN A 558 14.52 -40.97 -29.43
N ASN A 559 15.70 -41.33 -28.93
CA ASN A 559 16.12 -41.12 -27.56
C ASN A 559 16.55 -39.64 -27.42
N HIS A 560 15.71 -38.73 -27.93
CA HIS A 560 15.99 -37.31 -27.86
C HIS A 560 15.64 -36.81 -26.45
N PRO A 561 16.48 -35.93 -25.90
CA PRO A 561 16.23 -35.31 -24.62
C PRO A 561 14.92 -34.53 -24.70
N LEU A 562 14.05 -34.66 -23.70
CA LEU A 562 12.84 -33.83 -23.65
C LEU A 562 13.25 -32.38 -23.41
N ILE A 563 12.66 -31.46 -24.16
CA ILE A 563 12.75 -30.02 -23.90
C ILE A 563 11.53 -29.64 -23.06
N ILE A 564 11.78 -29.27 -21.81
CA ILE A 564 10.76 -28.98 -20.80
C ILE A 564 10.84 -27.50 -20.43
N CYS A 565 9.75 -26.77 -20.56
CA CYS A 565 9.60 -25.42 -20.01
C CYS A 565 8.65 -25.48 -18.80
N ASP A 566 9.12 -25.05 -17.64
CA ASP A 566 8.35 -25.01 -16.41
C ASP A 566 8.34 -23.57 -15.86
N THR A 567 7.17 -22.92 -15.96
CA THR A 567 6.97 -21.53 -15.53
C THR A 567 6.34 -21.42 -14.14
N LEU A 568 6.32 -22.51 -13.37
CA LEU A 568 5.86 -22.49 -11.98
C LEU A 568 6.75 -21.59 -11.11
N PRO A 569 6.21 -21.02 -10.00
CA PRO A 569 7.00 -20.20 -9.06
C PRO A 569 8.26 -20.93 -8.54
N PHE A 570 8.20 -22.27 -8.48
CA PHE A 570 9.36 -23.14 -8.39
C PHE A 570 9.12 -24.38 -9.28
N PRO A 571 10.06 -24.80 -10.14
CA PRO A 571 9.79 -25.74 -11.24
C PRO A 571 9.77 -27.21 -10.79
N VAL A 572 8.89 -27.53 -9.84
CA VAL A 572 8.79 -28.88 -9.24
C VAL A 572 8.43 -29.95 -10.27
N ALA A 573 7.62 -29.62 -11.28
CA ALA A 573 7.18 -30.57 -12.29
C ALA A 573 8.31 -30.89 -13.28
N GLY A 574 9.01 -29.86 -13.74
CA GLY A 574 10.17 -29.98 -14.61
C GLY A 574 11.32 -30.72 -13.95
N LEU A 575 11.60 -30.42 -12.67
CA LEU A 575 12.59 -31.15 -11.86
C LEU A 575 12.20 -32.63 -11.68
N CYS A 576 10.92 -32.90 -11.42
CA CYS A 576 10.42 -34.27 -11.34
C CYS A 576 10.64 -35.03 -12.66
N LEU A 577 10.25 -34.44 -13.80
CA LEU A 577 10.47 -35.03 -15.12
C LEU A 577 11.95 -35.26 -15.43
N GLN A 578 12.81 -34.28 -15.12
CA GLN A 578 14.26 -34.42 -15.31
C GLN A 578 14.82 -35.56 -14.44
N SER A 579 14.30 -35.76 -13.23
CA SER A 579 14.72 -36.91 -12.38
C SER A 579 14.29 -38.26 -12.96
N LEU A 580 13.13 -38.33 -13.62
CA LEU A 580 12.61 -39.53 -14.27
C LEU A 580 13.25 -39.80 -15.64
N GLN A 581 13.67 -38.74 -16.34
CA GLN A 581 14.35 -38.78 -17.63
C GLN A 581 15.57 -37.84 -17.63
N PRO A 582 16.75 -38.32 -17.15
CA PRO A 582 17.92 -37.47 -16.86
C PRO A 582 18.56 -36.75 -18.06
N ASP A 583 18.27 -37.16 -19.29
CA ASP A 583 18.74 -36.49 -20.50
C ASP A 583 17.96 -35.21 -20.83
N SER A 584 16.81 -34.98 -20.17
CA SER A 584 15.94 -33.84 -20.45
C SER A 584 16.58 -32.48 -20.13
N GLN A 585 16.28 -31.48 -20.97
CA GLN A 585 16.68 -30.09 -20.80
C GLN A 585 15.55 -29.31 -20.14
N LEU A 586 15.84 -28.70 -18.99
CA LEU A 586 14.90 -27.88 -18.24
C LEU A 586 15.11 -26.39 -18.53
N TYR A 587 14.02 -25.72 -18.82
CA TYR A 587 13.91 -24.29 -19.06
C TYR A 587 12.94 -23.68 -18.05
N VAL A 588 13.31 -22.53 -17.50
CA VAL A 588 12.50 -21.75 -16.55
C VAL A 588 12.38 -20.32 -17.05
N GLU A 589 11.45 -19.58 -16.46
CA GLU A 589 11.25 -18.17 -16.81
C GLU A 589 11.98 -17.22 -15.86
N ASP A 590 11.99 -17.53 -14.56
CA ASP A 590 12.55 -16.65 -13.55
C ASP A 590 14.08 -16.82 -13.44
N GLU A 591 14.83 -15.75 -13.74
CA GLU A 591 16.30 -15.70 -13.65
C GLU A 591 16.81 -15.97 -12.23
N ALA A 592 16.09 -15.51 -11.19
CA ALA A 592 16.46 -15.76 -9.79
C ALA A 592 16.34 -17.24 -9.46
N ILE A 593 15.27 -17.90 -9.94
CA ILE A 593 15.10 -19.35 -9.81
C ILE A 593 16.17 -20.10 -10.59
N GLN A 594 16.49 -19.69 -11.82
CA GLN A 594 17.56 -20.29 -12.62
C GLN A 594 18.89 -20.28 -11.84
N LYS A 595 19.24 -19.12 -11.27
CA LYS A 595 20.46 -18.94 -10.50
C LYS A 595 20.49 -19.85 -9.26
N VAL A 596 19.39 -19.90 -8.50
CA VAL A 596 19.28 -20.78 -7.33
C VAL A 596 19.48 -22.25 -7.71
N LEU A 597 18.84 -22.70 -8.79
CA LEU A 597 18.99 -24.09 -9.26
C LEU A 597 20.41 -24.40 -9.74
N GLN A 598 21.08 -23.46 -10.41
CA GLN A 598 22.48 -23.60 -10.81
C GLN A 598 23.43 -23.68 -9.60
N GLU A 599 23.18 -22.88 -8.56
CA GLU A 599 23.90 -22.98 -7.27
C GLU A 599 23.68 -24.32 -6.58
N LEU A 600 22.51 -24.94 -6.79
CA LEU A 600 22.21 -26.32 -6.36
C LEU A 600 22.79 -27.40 -7.28
N GLY A 601 23.53 -27.03 -8.33
CA GLY A 601 24.17 -27.95 -9.27
C GLY A 601 23.22 -28.54 -10.33
N ILE A 602 22.06 -27.94 -10.54
CA ILE A 602 21.06 -28.39 -11.51
C ILE A 602 21.25 -27.61 -12.82
N ALA A 603 21.34 -28.35 -13.93
CA ALA A 603 21.44 -27.74 -15.26
C ALA A 603 20.06 -27.22 -15.73
N VAL A 604 19.94 -25.90 -15.80
CA VAL A 604 18.72 -25.18 -16.21
C VAL A 604 19.05 -23.94 -17.04
N LYS A 605 18.18 -23.63 -18.01
CA LYS A 605 18.29 -22.49 -18.94
C LYS A 605 17.06 -21.58 -18.87
N LEU A 606 17.14 -20.41 -19.48
CA LEU A 606 15.99 -19.51 -19.60
C LEU A 606 15.15 -19.85 -20.84
N TYR A 607 13.83 -19.69 -20.75
CA TYR A 607 12.90 -20.11 -21.80
C TYR A 607 13.15 -19.42 -23.16
N GLU A 608 13.75 -18.24 -23.17
CA GLU A 608 14.14 -17.50 -24.38
C GLU A 608 15.23 -18.24 -25.19
N GLU A 609 15.95 -19.17 -24.59
CA GLU A 609 16.94 -20.02 -25.26
C GLU A 609 16.29 -21.24 -25.98
N ILE A 610 14.98 -21.41 -25.88
CA ILE A 610 14.25 -22.49 -26.57
C ILE A 610 14.17 -22.17 -28.07
N GLN A 611 14.44 -23.18 -28.91
CA GLN A 611 14.33 -23.05 -30.36
C GLN A 611 12.86 -23.23 -30.79
N GLU A 612 12.45 -22.51 -31.85
CA GLU A 612 11.11 -22.64 -32.44
C GLU A 612 10.78 -24.10 -32.79
N GLU A 613 9.52 -24.50 -32.54
CA GLU A 613 9.00 -25.85 -32.79
C GLU A 613 9.75 -27.01 -32.09
N THR A 614 10.47 -26.76 -30.99
CA THR A 614 11.24 -27.80 -30.26
C THR A 614 10.73 -28.16 -28.86
N LEU A 615 9.86 -27.34 -28.26
CA LEU A 615 9.38 -27.53 -26.89
C LEU A 615 8.46 -28.75 -26.79
N ASP A 616 8.80 -29.76 -25.98
CA ASP A 616 8.01 -30.98 -25.83
C ASP A 616 6.95 -30.87 -24.72
N VAL A 617 7.29 -30.20 -23.61
CA VAL A 617 6.44 -30.13 -22.42
C VAL A 617 6.44 -28.71 -21.87
N LEU A 618 5.25 -28.16 -21.60
CA LEU A 618 5.08 -26.83 -21.04
C LEU A 618 4.18 -26.89 -19.79
N PHE A 619 4.73 -26.50 -18.64
CA PHE A 619 3.94 -26.21 -17.43
C PHE A 619 3.78 -24.70 -17.31
N ILE A 620 2.53 -24.23 -17.29
CA ILE A 620 2.17 -22.82 -17.23
C ILE A 620 1.62 -22.49 -15.85
N TRP A 621 2.18 -21.45 -15.22
CA TRP A 621 1.57 -20.77 -14.08
C TRP A 621 0.94 -19.44 -14.53
N PRO A 622 -0.40 -19.30 -14.53
CA PRO A 622 -1.05 -18.12 -15.07
C PRO A 622 -1.38 -17.05 -14.03
N LEU A 623 -0.99 -17.25 -12.75
CA LEU A 623 -1.45 -16.43 -11.63
C LEU A 623 -0.34 -15.57 -11.02
N THR A 624 -0.70 -14.37 -10.58
CA THR A 624 0.16 -13.52 -9.74
C THR A 624 0.14 -13.98 -8.27
N GLU A 625 0.93 -13.33 -7.41
CA GLU A 625 0.97 -13.63 -5.96
C GLU A 625 -0.34 -13.32 -5.23
N GLU A 626 -1.11 -12.38 -5.77
CA GLU A 626 -2.41 -11.92 -5.30
C GLU A 626 -3.56 -12.82 -5.82
N GLY A 627 -3.26 -13.75 -6.71
CA GLY A 627 -4.23 -14.68 -7.30
C GLY A 627 -5.00 -14.12 -8.49
N THR A 628 -4.58 -13.00 -9.08
CA THR A 628 -5.11 -12.51 -10.36
C THR A 628 -4.40 -13.18 -11.53
N LEU A 629 -4.93 -13.03 -12.75
CA LEU A 629 -4.21 -13.43 -13.95
C LEU A 629 -2.98 -12.54 -14.15
N ILE A 630 -1.89 -13.14 -14.63
CA ILE A 630 -0.71 -12.39 -15.07
C ILE A 630 -1.10 -11.51 -16.26
N ASP A 631 -0.79 -10.21 -16.19
CA ASP A 631 -1.02 -9.30 -17.30
C ASP A 631 -0.26 -9.76 -18.55
N GLY A 632 -0.94 -9.77 -19.70
CA GLY A 632 -0.35 -10.23 -20.95
C GLY A 632 -0.21 -11.76 -21.09
N ILE A 633 -0.83 -12.56 -20.21
CA ILE A 633 -0.71 -14.03 -20.24
C ILE A 633 -1.17 -14.64 -21.59
N MET A 634 -2.09 -13.99 -22.30
CA MET A 634 -2.58 -14.48 -23.59
C MET A 634 -1.57 -14.25 -24.72
N GLU A 635 -0.95 -13.08 -24.76
CA GLU A 635 0.17 -12.74 -25.67
C GLU A 635 1.36 -13.66 -25.41
N LYS A 636 1.60 -13.98 -24.13
CA LYS A 636 2.62 -14.92 -23.71
C LYS A 636 2.32 -16.35 -24.14
N ALA A 637 1.07 -16.80 -23.96
CA ALA A 637 0.62 -18.10 -24.46
C ALA A 637 0.80 -18.23 -25.98
N GLN A 638 0.57 -17.15 -26.72
CA GLN A 638 0.86 -17.11 -28.16
C GLN A 638 2.37 -17.24 -28.43
N SER A 639 3.22 -16.58 -27.66
CA SER A 639 4.68 -16.73 -27.77
C SER A 639 5.13 -18.17 -27.51
N TYR A 640 4.61 -18.83 -26.46
CA TYR A 640 4.91 -20.23 -26.21
C TYR A 640 4.47 -21.14 -27.35
N SER A 641 3.33 -20.84 -28.01
CA SER A 641 2.83 -21.66 -29.13
C SER A 641 3.80 -21.73 -30.31
N LEU A 642 4.64 -20.71 -30.52
CA LEU A 642 5.67 -20.70 -31.57
C LEU A 642 6.85 -21.63 -31.23
N LEU A 643 7.08 -21.89 -29.94
CA LEU A 643 8.14 -22.78 -29.46
C LEU A 643 7.72 -24.25 -29.48
N MET A 644 6.41 -24.53 -29.47
CA MET A 644 5.85 -25.87 -29.30
C MET A 644 6.08 -26.78 -30.52
N ALA A 645 6.62 -27.97 -30.27
CA ALA A 645 6.60 -29.06 -31.23
C ALA A 645 5.16 -29.54 -31.53
N LYS A 646 4.99 -30.32 -32.60
CA LYS A 646 3.67 -30.76 -33.06
C LYS A 646 2.86 -31.56 -32.02
N ASP A 647 3.55 -32.33 -31.18
CA ASP A 647 2.93 -33.25 -30.20
C ASP A 647 3.19 -32.80 -28.75
N SER A 648 3.44 -31.50 -28.54
CA SER A 648 3.72 -30.95 -27.20
C SER A 648 2.59 -31.20 -26.21
N ILE A 649 2.96 -31.32 -24.94
CA ILE A 649 2.01 -31.48 -23.84
C ILE A 649 2.04 -30.20 -23.00
N VAL A 650 0.87 -29.56 -22.83
CA VAL A 650 0.70 -28.35 -22.02
C VAL A 650 -0.11 -28.67 -20.77
N PHE A 651 0.26 -28.08 -19.64
CA PHE A 651 -0.48 -28.16 -18.39
C PHE A 651 -0.44 -26.82 -17.62
N PRO A 652 -1.56 -26.32 -17.06
CA PRO A 652 -2.92 -26.83 -17.24
C PRO A 652 -3.41 -26.63 -18.69
N GLN A 653 -4.40 -27.42 -19.11
CA GLN A 653 -4.97 -27.32 -20.47
C GLN A 653 -6.10 -26.29 -20.57
N GLU A 654 -6.80 -26.06 -19.46
CA GLU A 654 -7.95 -25.18 -19.36
C GLU A 654 -7.86 -24.42 -18.03
N LEU A 655 -8.35 -23.18 -18.03
CA LEU A 655 -8.50 -22.36 -16.84
C LEU A 655 -9.97 -21.91 -16.77
N GLU A 656 -10.65 -22.29 -15.69
CA GLU A 656 -12.03 -21.87 -15.44
C GLU A 656 -12.04 -20.72 -14.44
N LEU A 657 -12.60 -19.58 -14.86
CA LEU A 657 -12.82 -18.43 -13.98
C LEU A 657 -14.21 -18.55 -13.35
N VAL A 658 -14.26 -18.61 -12.03
CA VAL A 658 -15.51 -18.67 -11.26
C VAL A 658 -15.72 -17.32 -10.58
N MET A 659 -16.92 -16.78 -10.74
CA MET A 659 -17.36 -15.54 -10.09
C MET A 659 -18.56 -15.82 -9.20
N ASP A 660 -18.62 -15.19 -8.04
CA ASP A 660 -19.76 -15.23 -7.13
C ASP A 660 -20.04 -13.84 -6.55
N ILE A 661 -21.29 -13.60 -6.17
CA ILE A 661 -21.72 -12.34 -5.55
C ILE A 661 -21.89 -12.60 -4.06
N PHE A 662 -21.16 -11.86 -3.23
CA PHE A 662 -21.23 -11.99 -1.78
C PHE A 662 -21.35 -10.62 -1.11
N ASN A 663 -21.90 -10.60 0.10
CA ASN A 663 -21.97 -9.41 0.94
C ASN A 663 -20.81 -9.43 1.95
N SER A 664 -20.00 -8.37 1.99
CA SER A 664 -18.85 -8.25 2.90
C SER A 664 -18.79 -6.84 3.51
N PRO A 665 -19.19 -6.67 4.79
CA PRO A 665 -19.06 -5.40 5.50
C PRO A 665 -17.60 -4.92 5.61
N VAL A 666 -16.64 -5.85 5.59
CA VAL A 666 -15.20 -5.51 5.61
C VAL A 666 -14.79 -4.84 4.30
N LEU A 667 -15.21 -5.38 3.16
CA LEU A 667 -14.91 -4.77 1.86
C LEU A 667 -15.64 -3.43 1.70
N GLU A 668 -16.87 -3.30 2.21
CA GLU A 668 -17.58 -2.02 2.25
C GLU A 668 -16.77 -0.97 3.04
N ALA A 669 -16.28 -1.29 4.23
CA ALA A 669 -15.46 -0.38 5.04
C ALA A 669 -14.09 -0.07 4.42
N CYS A 670 -13.57 -0.97 3.58
CA CYS A 670 -12.31 -0.77 2.84
C CYS A 670 -12.50 -0.09 1.47
N THR A 671 -13.73 0.25 1.07
CA THR A 671 -14.00 0.87 -0.24
C THR A 671 -14.84 2.15 -0.13
N HIS A 672 -15.52 2.37 1.00
CA HIS A 672 -16.39 3.52 1.20
C HIS A 672 -16.29 4.07 2.62
N ILE A 673 -16.26 5.40 2.77
CA ILE A 673 -16.27 6.08 4.07
C ILE A 673 -17.69 6.52 4.44
N SER A 674 -18.03 6.38 5.72
CA SER A 674 -19.19 7.02 6.33
C SER A 674 -18.77 8.18 7.22
N ASP A 675 -19.42 9.34 7.08
CA ASP A 675 -19.18 10.52 7.92
C ASP A 675 -19.58 10.31 9.40
N ASP A 676 -20.41 9.28 9.68
CA ASP A 676 -20.72 8.89 11.06
C ASP A 676 -19.48 8.34 11.78
N ASN A 677 -18.59 7.67 11.04
CA ASN A 677 -17.34 7.13 11.58
C ASN A 677 -16.28 8.22 11.79
N THR A 678 -16.40 9.36 11.14
CA THR A 678 -15.52 10.54 11.27
C THR A 678 -16.07 11.56 12.26
N CYS A 679 -16.93 11.13 13.20
CA CYS A 679 -17.51 12.00 14.23
C CYS A 679 -18.33 13.18 13.66
N GLY A 680 -18.91 13.00 12.46
CA GLY A 680 -19.72 14.00 11.75
C GLY A 680 -18.92 14.97 10.89
N VAL A 681 -17.61 14.76 10.70
CA VAL A 681 -16.79 15.54 9.77
C VAL A 681 -17.09 15.07 8.35
N ALA A 682 -17.47 15.99 7.46
CA ALA A 682 -17.79 15.67 6.08
C ALA A 682 -16.51 15.34 5.29
N VAL A 683 -16.17 14.04 5.18
CA VAL A 683 -14.99 13.52 4.46
C VAL A 683 -15.43 12.61 3.30
N ALA A 684 -16.50 11.83 3.51
CA ALA A 684 -17.01 10.82 2.59
C ALA A 684 -17.21 11.36 1.18
N ARG A 685 -17.81 12.54 1.04
CA ARG A 685 -18.06 13.14 -0.28
C ARG A 685 -16.77 13.36 -1.07
N VAL A 686 -15.68 13.78 -0.44
CA VAL A 686 -14.41 14.03 -1.13
C VAL A 686 -13.74 12.70 -1.46
N PHE A 687 -13.58 11.85 -0.44
CA PHE A 687 -12.76 10.66 -0.54
C PHE A 687 -13.42 9.55 -1.37
N ASN A 688 -14.74 9.35 -1.24
CA ASN A 688 -15.47 8.35 -2.03
C ASN A 688 -15.62 8.77 -3.51
N MET A 689 -15.49 10.08 -3.83
CA MET A 689 -15.44 10.53 -5.24
C MET A 689 -14.09 10.25 -5.87
N VAL A 690 -13.00 10.46 -5.12
CA VAL A 690 -11.65 10.14 -5.56
C VAL A 690 -11.51 8.65 -5.85
N GLN A 691 -12.11 7.79 -5.02
CA GLN A 691 -12.01 6.33 -5.10
C GLN A 691 -13.05 5.64 -6.01
N LYS A 692 -13.80 6.36 -6.85
CA LYS A 692 -14.87 5.74 -7.67
C LYS A 692 -14.32 4.57 -8.50
N THR A 693 -14.77 3.37 -8.18
CA THR A 693 -14.87 2.29 -9.17
C THR A 693 -15.94 2.71 -10.20
N PRO A 694 -15.70 2.54 -11.51
CA PRO A 694 -16.68 2.92 -12.52
C PRO A 694 -18.05 2.31 -12.19
N PRO A 695 -19.15 3.09 -12.27
CA PRO A 695 -20.50 2.64 -11.86
C PRO A 695 -21.02 1.41 -12.61
N ASP A 696 -20.41 1.05 -13.74
CA ASP A 696 -20.85 -0.02 -14.63
C ASP A 696 -20.22 -1.40 -14.32
N ALA A 697 -19.57 -1.55 -13.16
CA ALA A 697 -19.00 -2.81 -12.67
C ALA A 697 -19.82 -3.48 -11.53
N LEU A 698 -21.11 -3.15 -11.38
CA LEU A 698 -22.06 -3.82 -10.49
C LEU A 698 -23.19 -4.51 -11.26
#